data_AF-A0AAX4H3D5-F1
#
_entry.id   AF-A0AAX4H3D5-F1
#
_cell.length_a   1.000
_cell.length_b   1.000
_cell.length_c   1.000
_cell.angle_alpha   90.00
_cell.angle_beta   90.00
_cell.angle_gamma   90.00
#
_symmetry.space_group_name_H-M   'P 1'
#
loop_
_entity.id
_entity.type
_entity.pdbx_description
1 polymer ?
#
loop_
_entity_poly.entity_id
_entity_poly.type
_entity_poly.pdbx_seq_one_letter_code
_entity_poly.pdbx_strand_id
1 'polypeptide(L)'
;MDSLRLSNLLNLLKFPAHPDLIVKDASVLNCGCLVSESQFVQLETKECPVCLANPVSILKEIQPLRELYAIVQQIENDSSSRIRRVLSLRQRNSKTTIEFKPQSTDDMDLLGLFCKIAKEDAAEAQNALVDTRSVSLKIPAVKGAYSYSPTDQPIQSLSQNLDIPSTQQTALSNLAHQYNLEHNLLLGLSEQEEYNFSQCFPFHRNVTTFATQQTKFSFSSSALKLKKFLCTAVFTTFDPVANREIAYFALVSDKRWELYKYVTTKPQLLACGKLSGEYGPNHGEMKAPKSEGIVVKNDFGGAKVDNVEGDDLSDRLKSWIHLYCCLSEKYLILSGTKGLVRVLNVDASVGPIGQPVYSYLTNFPIRCISLSPNDKLVACGITAREKISGKQQPFIILHQIETDKSGLTSVTPITITVPYRDPLKIINFNASSTHLLCCTVYEMRYFIIRLRGEEGSDYRRPRLIFSDMRVARKSKKRDSGEDGYTDLDVVFNDEDDDQMLDNEGITDIKFGRPYTNTMIITTSSMKNRPTIMLKLNGPAIDSRKTVSGDGTSEDLMFEFSSQASQQDEDTNANTNIVDADVIMKIPEIGSTIYGVDLSPRGDGMVFVDKLGRVLLVSTTGTEQLNMINLSSVRKSVVQLGEVTPALRSTEAASVKFSAHGGKIFAVDRKGLFQVFDFTKGIPGEHPGVFKCKIISV
;
A
#
# COMPACT_ATOMS: atom_id res chain seq x y z
N MET A 1 32.97 -7.97 -20.43
CA MET A 1 31.56 -8.16 -20.06
C MET A 1 31.47 -9.52 -19.36
N ASP A 2 30.80 -9.61 -18.21
CA ASP A 2 30.67 -10.88 -17.47
C ASP A 2 29.91 -11.92 -18.32
N SER A 3 30.32 -13.19 -18.31
CA SER A 3 29.68 -14.25 -19.11
C SER A 3 28.19 -14.40 -18.79
N LEU A 4 27.81 -14.13 -17.54
CA LEU A 4 26.43 -14.09 -17.04
C LEU A 4 25.57 -12.98 -17.69
N ARG A 5 26.16 -11.85 -18.06
CA ARG A 5 25.41 -10.78 -18.75
C ARG A 5 25.18 -11.12 -20.21
N LEU A 6 26.15 -11.75 -20.87
CA LEU A 6 26.01 -12.20 -22.26
C LEU A 6 24.96 -13.32 -22.38
N SER A 7 24.91 -14.27 -21.44
CA SER A 7 23.89 -15.32 -21.44
C SER A 7 22.46 -14.77 -21.28
N ASN A 8 22.28 -13.71 -20.50
CA ASN A 8 20.96 -13.07 -20.33
C ASN A 8 20.50 -12.36 -21.60
N LEU A 9 21.41 -11.70 -22.32
CA LEU A 9 21.11 -11.07 -23.60
C LEU A 9 20.77 -12.10 -24.69
N LEU A 10 21.46 -13.25 -24.68
CA LEU A 10 21.18 -14.35 -25.60
C LEU A 10 19.82 -14.99 -25.36
N ASN A 11 19.37 -15.07 -24.09
CA ASN A 11 18.05 -15.61 -23.76
C ASN A 11 16.90 -14.73 -24.29
N LEU A 12 17.09 -13.41 -24.43
CA LEU A 12 16.08 -12.51 -25.01
C LEU A 12 15.86 -12.74 -26.52
N LEU A 13 16.81 -13.37 -27.21
CA LEU A 13 16.75 -13.67 -28.64
C LEU A 13 16.31 -15.11 -28.93
N LYS A 14 15.99 -15.90 -27.90
CA LYS A 14 15.47 -17.26 -28.04
C LYS A 14 13.96 -17.23 -27.90
N PHE A 15 13.25 -17.53 -28.98
CA PHE A 15 11.78 -17.49 -28.96
C PHE A 15 11.17 -18.84 -28.60
N PRO A 16 9.97 -18.87 -27.99
CA PRO A 16 9.33 -20.11 -27.57
C PRO A 16 9.10 -21.12 -28.69
N ALA A 17 8.88 -20.64 -29.92
CA ALA A 17 8.75 -21.49 -31.11
C ALA A 17 10.07 -22.20 -31.48
N HIS A 18 11.23 -21.63 -31.09
CA HIS A 18 12.56 -22.13 -31.43
C HIS A 18 13.54 -21.91 -30.25
N PRO A 19 13.39 -22.66 -29.14
CA PRO A 19 14.12 -22.42 -27.89
C PRO A 19 15.65 -22.63 -28.03
N ASP A 20 16.07 -23.40 -29.03
CA ASP A 20 17.49 -23.74 -29.25
C ASP A 20 18.21 -22.79 -30.22
N LEU A 21 17.47 -21.87 -30.88
CA LEU A 21 18.02 -20.99 -31.90
C LEU A 21 17.95 -19.52 -31.47
N ILE A 22 19.05 -18.81 -31.72
CA ILE A 22 19.11 -17.35 -31.56
C ILE A 22 18.48 -16.73 -32.81
N VAL A 23 17.40 -15.98 -32.63
CA VAL A 23 16.62 -15.38 -33.72
C VAL A 23 17.25 -14.05 -34.13
N LYS A 24 17.59 -13.92 -35.41
CA LYS A 24 18.23 -12.71 -35.98
C LYS A 24 17.24 -11.72 -36.58
N ASP A 25 16.05 -12.19 -36.95
CA ASP A 25 15.04 -11.51 -37.75
C ASP A 25 13.70 -11.51 -37.03
N ALA A 26 13.73 -11.02 -35.79
CA ALA A 26 12.57 -10.96 -34.91
C ALA A 26 11.43 -10.11 -35.50
N SER A 27 10.22 -10.67 -35.53
CA SER A 27 8.99 -10.00 -35.95
C SER A 27 7.81 -10.42 -35.08
N VAL A 28 6.81 -9.54 -34.95
CA VAL A 28 5.57 -9.80 -34.22
C VAL A 28 4.44 -10.14 -35.18
N LEU A 29 3.63 -11.14 -34.84
CA LEU A 29 2.43 -11.51 -35.55
C LEU A 29 1.22 -10.69 -35.08
N ASN A 30 0.14 -10.65 -35.86
CA ASN A 30 -1.13 -10.02 -35.48
C ASN A 30 -1.77 -10.61 -34.19
N CYS A 31 -1.39 -11.83 -33.79
CA CYS A 31 -1.78 -12.44 -32.51
C CYS A 31 -0.90 -12.00 -31.32
N GLY A 32 0.12 -11.17 -31.54
CA GLY A 32 1.05 -10.67 -30.52
C GLY A 32 2.24 -11.59 -30.23
N CYS A 33 2.31 -12.78 -30.84
CA CYS A 33 3.43 -13.71 -30.65
C CYS A 33 4.68 -13.29 -31.46
N LEU A 34 5.86 -13.57 -30.89
CA LEU A 34 7.16 -13.32 -31.50
C LEU A 34 7.63 -14.52 -32.32
N VAL A 35 8.09 -14.27 -33.54
CA VAL A 35 8.60 -15.29 -34.46
C VAL A 35 9.83 -14.78 -35.23
N SER A 36 10.60 -15.70 -35.80
CA SER A 36 11.54 -15.38 -36.87
C SER A 36 10.76 -15.13 -38.16
N GLU A 37 10.99 -13.99 -38.79
CA GLU A 37 10.31 -13.61 -40.03
C GLU A 37 10.56 -14.62 -41.16
N SER A 38 11.81 -15.00 -41.38
CA SER A 38 12.19 -15.95 -42.44
C SER A 38 11.60 -17.33 -42.23
N GLN A 39 11.50 -17.80 -40.99
CA GLN A 39 10.90 -19.10 -40.68
C GLN A 39 9.38 -19.07 -40.80
N PHE A 40 8.73 -17.99 -40.37
CA PHE A 40 7.29 -17.83 -40.51
C PHE A 40 6.85 -17.72 -41.98
N VAL A 41 7.64 -17.04 -42.83
CA VAL A 41 7.37 -16.97 -44.28
C VAL A 41 7.54 -18.32 -44.99
N GLN A 42 8.35 -19.22 -44.43
CA GLN A 42 8.54 -20.59 -44.96
C GLN A 42 7.42 -21.55 -44.57
N LEU A 43 6.64 -21.24 -43.53
CA LEU A 43 5.47 -22.00 -43.13
C LEU A 43 4.30 -21.64 -44.06
N GLU A 44 3.96 -22.53 -45.00
CA GLU A 44 2.80 -22.34 -45.90
C GLU A 44 1.47 -22.27 -45.14
N THR A 45 1.44 -22.86 -43.94
CA THR A 45 0.35 -22.74 -42.98
C THR A 45 0.45 -21.38 -42.30
N LYS A 46 -0.48 -20.45 -42.58
CA LYS A 46 -0.65 -19.16 -41.88
C LYS A 46 -1.11 -19.33 -40.42
N GLU A 47 -0.49 -20.26 -39.71
CA GLU A 47 -0.77 -20.67 -38.36
C GLU A 47 0.38 -20.23 -37.45
N CYS A 48 0.04 -19.69 -36.29
CA CYS A 48 1.05 -19.22 -35.35
C CYS A 48 1.76 -20.40 -34.69
N PRO A 49 3.10 -20.52 -34.74
CA PRO A 49 3.82 -21.64 -34.12
C PRO A 49 3.82 -21.59 -32.58
N VAL A 50 3.35 -20.50 -31.97
CA VAL A 50 3.31 -20.31 -30.51
C VAL A 50 1.92 -20.57 -29.93
N CYS A 51 0.89 -19.95 -30.51
CA CYS A 51 -0.48 -20.02 -29.99
C CYS A 51 -1.47 -20.75 -30.90
N LEU A 52 -1.01 -21.28 -32.04
CA LEU A 52 -1.80 -22.05 -33.03
C LEU A 52 -2.97 -21.28 -33.65
N ALA A 53 -3.02 -19.95 -33.51
CA ALA A 53 -4.04 -19.11 -34.14
C ALA A 53 -3.88 -19.10 -35.68
N ASN A 54 -5.00 -19.13 -36.43
CA ASN A 54 -5.05 -19.09 -37.89
C ASN A 54 -6.30 -18.31 -38.36
N PRO A 55 -6.21 -17.37 -39.32
CA PRO A 55 -5.01 -16.95 -40.04
C PRO A 55 -4.23 -15.85 -39.32
N VAL A 56 -2.91 -16.03 -39.24
CA VAL A 56 -1.98 -15.03 -38.72
C VAL A 56 -1.06 -14.50 -39.83
N SER A 57 -0.63 -13.25 -39.66
CA SER A 57 0.31 -12.58 -40.56
C SER A 57 1.30 -11.75 -39.76
N ILE A 58 2.46 -11.47 -40.35
CA ILE A 58 3.45 -10.57 -39.77
C ILE A 58 2.83 -9.17 -39.67
N LEU A 59 2.84 -8.62 -38.46
CA LEU A 59 2.34 -7.28 -38.16
C LEU A 59 3.45 -6.24 -38.32
N LYS A 60 4.62 -6.47 -37.70
CA LYS A 60 5.77 -5.56 -37.78
C LYS A 60 7.07 -6.27 -37.42
N GLU A 61 8.19 -5.81 -37.98
CA GLU A 61 9.51 -6.20 -37.50
C GLU A 61 9.85 -5.55 -36.15
N ILE A 62 10.67 -6.22 -35.34
CA ILE A 62 11.11 -5.70 -34.05
C ILE A 62 12.58 -5.29 -34.16
N GLN A 63 12.76 -4.07 -34.67
CA GLN A 63 14.07 -3.48 -34.89
C GLN A 63 15.00 -3.53 -33.66
N PRO A 64 14.55 -3.25 -32.42
CA PRO A 64 15.41 -3.34 -31.23
C PRO A 64 16.00 -4.73 -30.99
N LEU A 65 15.25 -5.81 -31.25
CA LEU A 65 15.75 -7.18 -31.09
C LEU A 65 16.71 -7.57 -32.21
N ARG A 66 16.49 -7.07 -33.43
CA ARG A 66 17.43 -7.25 -34.55
C ARG A 66 18.76 -6.53 -34.31
N GLU A 67 18.70 -5.31 -33.75
CA GLU A 67 19.88 -4.55 -33.34
C GLU A 67 20.62 -5.22 -32.18
N LEU A 68 19.88 -5.76 -31.19
CA LEU A 68 20.45 -6.55 -30.10
C LEU A 68 21.22 -7.77 -30.63
N TYR A 69 20.67 -8.48 -31.63
CA TYR A 69 21.38 -9.59 -32.28
C TYR A 69 22.71 -9.13 -32.90
N ALA A 70 22.74 -7.98 -33.58
CA ALA A 70 23.96 -7.44 -34.17
C ALA A 70 25.01 -7.06 -33.10
N ILE A 71 24.58 -6.48 -31.98
CA ILE A 71 25.45 -6.13 -30.85
C ILE A 71 26.05 -7.38 -30.21
N VAL A 72 25.23 -8.42 -29.97
CA VAL A 72 25.70 -9.71 -29.42
C VAL A 72 26.74 -10.37 -30.34
N GLN A 73 26.50 -10.37 -31.65
CA GLN A 73 27.45 -10.89 -32.64
C GLN A 73 28.77 -10.11 -32.67
N GLN A 74 28.74 -8.79 -32.51
CA GLN A 74 29.96 -7.98 -32.41
C GLN A 74 30.78 -8.33 -31.17
N ILE A 75 30.11 -8.54 -30.03
CA ILE A 75 30.77 -8.92 -28.76
C ILE A 75 31.40 -10.32 -28.85
N GLU A 76 30.72 -11.29 -29.46
CA GLU A 76 31.27 -12.64 -29.67
C GLU A 76 32.50 -12.62 -30.59
N ASN A 77 32.46 -11.83 -31.66
CA ASN A 77 33.59 -11.67 -32.59
C ASN A 77 34.80 -10.96 -31.93
N ASP A 78 34.56 -9.97 -31.08
CA ASP A 78 35.61 -9.27 -30.32
C ASP A 78 36.23 -10.14 -29.22
N SER A 79 35.46 -11.07 -28.64
CA SER A 79 35.99 -12.03 -27.67
C SER A 79 36.93 -13.06 -28.33
N SER A 80 36.64 -13.44 -29.57
CA SER A 80 37.42 -14.40 -30.37
C SER A 80 38.74 -13.81 -30.88
N SER A 81 38.79 -12.49 -31.12
CA SER A 81 39.99 -11.80 -31.61
C SER A 81 41.02 -11.47 -30.51
N ARG A 82 40.60 -11.36 -29.23
CA ARG A 82 41.50 -11.17 -28.09
C ARG A 82 42.32 -12.41 -27.74
N ILE A 83 41.83 -13.62 -28.02
CA ILE A 83 42.53 -14.87 -27.72
C ILE A 83 43.75 -15.11 -28.64
N ARG A 84 43.81 -14.49 -29.84
CA ARG A 84 44.98 -14.60 -30.75
C ARG A 84 46.14 -13.65 -30.44
N ARG A 85 45.98 -12.64 -29.56
CA ARG A 85 47.07 -11.69 -29.25
C ARG A 85 47.83 -11.99 -27.95
N VAL A 86 47.43 -13.01 -27.17
CA VAL A 86 48.03 -13.31 -25.85
C VAL A 86 49.17 -14.36 -25.92
N LEU A 87 49.55 -14.85 -27.11
CA LEU A 87 50.67 -15.78 -27.29
C LEU A 87 51.94 -15.18 -27.92
N SER A 88 52.08 -13.86 -27.93
CA SER A 88 53.36 -13.21 -28.25
C SER A 88 53.53 -11.96 -27.38
N LEU A 89 54.76 -11.74 -26.89
CA LEU A 89 55.20 -10.66 -26.00
C LEU A 89 55.20 -10.95 -24.49
N ARG A 90 55.94 -12.00 -24.12
CA ARG A 90 56.90 -11.90 -22.99
C ARG A 90 58.20 -11.30 -23.55
N GLN A 91 58.41 -9.98 -23.40
CA GLN A 91 59.74 -9.37 -23.18
C GLN A 91 59.71 -7.83 -23.30
N ARG A 92 60.31 -7.22 -22.27
CA ARG A 92 61.02 -5.92 -22.23
C ARG A 92 60.23 -4.62 -21.94
N ASN A 93 60.50 -4.16 -20.71
CA ASN A 93 60.64 -2.78 -20.27
C ASN A 93 61.25 -1.83 -21.31
N SER A 94 60.69 -0.63 -21.45
CA SER A 94 61.35 0.64 -21.05
C SER A 94 60.58 1.88 -21.54
N LYS A 95 60.40 2.84 -20.62
CA LYS A 95 60.29 4.31 -20.77
C LYS A 95 60.10 4.89 -22.17
N THR A 96 58.99 5.64 -22.37
CA THR A 96 59.02 7.05 -22.82
C THR A 96 57.65 7.72 -22.69
N THR A 97 57.69 8.94 -22.18
CA THR A 97 56.61 9.92 -21.99
C THR A 97 56.23 10.56 -23.33
N ILE A 98 54.95 10.55 -23.73
CA ILE A 98 54.37 11.55 -24.64
C ILE A 98 52.91 11.82 -24.24
N GLU A 99 52.61 13.10 -24.06
CA GLU A 99 51.32 13.70 -23.74
C GLU A 99 50.24 13.36 -24.79
N PHE A 100 49.07 12.93 -24.33
CA PHE A 100 47.84 12.94 -25.13
C PHE A 100 46.71 13.59 -24.33
N LYS A 101 46.10 14.60 -24.95
CA LYS A 101 44.83 15.22 -24.55
C LYS A 101 43.79 14.14 -24.24
N PRO A 102 43.00 14.24 -23.16
CA PRO A 102 41.84 13.40 -23.01
C PRO A 102 40.78 13.85 -24.02
N GLN A 103 40.65 13.13 -25.13
CA GLN A 103 39.36 13.01 -25.80
C GLN A 103 38.49 12.15 -24.90
N SER A 104 37.45 12.75 -24.33
CA SER A 104 36.38 12.06 -23.63
C SER A 104 35.79 11.00 -24.57
N THR A 105 36.08 9.74 -24.30
CA THR A 105 35.17 8.66 -24.67
C THR A 105 33.95 8.83 -23.79
N ASP A 106 32.87 9.38 -24.34
CA ASP A 106 31.56 9.31 -23.71
C ASP A 106 31.27 7.82 -23.49
N ASP A 107 31.30 7.38 -22.22
CA ASP A 107 30.67 6.13 -21.82
C ASP A 107 29.18 6.30 -22.11
N MET A 108 28.76 5.83 -23.29
CA MET A 108 27.38 5.89 -23.75
C MET A 108 26.56 4.92 -22.91
N ASP A 109 25.98 5.46 -21.83
CA ASP A 109 24.95 4.81 -21.04
C ASP A 109 23.70 4.56 -21.90
N LEU A 110 23.01 3.44 -21.68
CA LEU A 110 21.80 3.03 -22.42
C LEU A 110 20.71 4.10 -22.36
N LEU A 111 20.69 4.88 -21.27
CA LEU A 111 19.81 6.03 -21.11
C LEU A 111 20.15 7.19 -22.07
N GLY A 112 21.43 7.36 -22.41
CA GLY A 112 21.90 8.30 -23.42
C GLY A 112 21.49 7.90 -24.84
N LEU A 113 21.49 6.60 -25.13
CA LEU A 113 20.97 6.04 -26.39
C LEU A 113 19.45 6.20 -26.50
N PHE A 114 18.70 5.91 -25.44
CA PHE A 114 17.24 6.11 -25.43
C PHE A 114 16.86 7.60 -25.58
N CYS A 115 17.57 8.49 -24.90
CA CYS A 115 17.36 9.93 -25.04
C CYS A 115 17.75 10.45 -26.42
N LYS A 116 18.73 9.83 -27.09
CA LYS A 116 19.14 10.20 -28.44
C LYS A 116 18.12 9.72 -29.48
N ILE A 117 17.65 8.47 -29.37
CA ILE A 117 16.61 7.89 -30.25
C ILE A 117 15.29 8.65 -30.10
N ALA A 118 14.86 8.95 -28.87
CA ALA A 118 13.64 9.74 -28.64
C ALA A 118 13.73 11.17 -29.20
N LYS A 119 14.94 11.74 -29.28
CA LYS A 119 15.18 13.05 -29.91
C LYS A 119 15.24 12.98 -31.43
N GLU A 120 15.77 11.90 -32.00
CA GLU A 120 15.81 11.67 -33.44
C GLU A 120 14.39 11.36 -33.99
N ASP A 121 13.57 10.56 -33.29
CA ASP A 121 12.16 10.30 -33.64
C ASP A 121 11.29 11.58 -33.58
N ALA A 122 11.53 12.45 -32.59
CA ALA A 122 10.84 13.73 -32.49
C ALA A 122 11.25 14.70 -33.63
N ALA A 123 12.48 14.60 -34.14
CA ALA A 123 12.97 15.39 -35.25
C ALA A 123 12.45 14.86 -36.61
N GLU A 124 12.30 13.55 -36.78
CA GLU A 124 11.67 12.95 -37.97
C GLU A 124 10.17 13.27 -38.06
N ALA A 125 9.45 13.29 -36.93
CA ALA A 125 8.04 13.68 -36.89
C ALA A 125 7.81 15.16 -37.27
N GLN A 126 8.79 16.05 -37.06
CA GLN A 126 8.71 17.45 -37.49
C GLN A 126 9.04 17.65 -38.97
N ASN A 127 9.90 16.81 -39.56
CA ASN A 127 10.21 16.86 -40.99
C ASN A 127 9.10 16.27 -41.87
N ALA A 128 8.30 15.32 -41.35
CA ALA A 128 7.16 14.74 -42.06
C ALA A 128 5.96 15.70 -42.25
N LEU A 129 5.91 16.83 -41.52
CA LEU A 129 4.84 17.84 -41.62
C LEU A 129 5.10 18.93 -42.68
N VAL A 130 6.27 18.93 -43.33
CA VAL A 130 6.62 19.95 -44.34
C VAL A 130 6.29 19.49 -45.76
N ASP A 131 6.09 18.19 -46.00
CA ASP A 131 6.06 17.62 -47.36
C ASP A 131 4.70 17.10 -47.86
N THR A 132 3.58 17.59 -47.31
CA THR A 132 2.23 17.29 -47.84
C THR A 132 1.36 18.53 -47.99
N ARG A 133 1.81 19.46 -48.83
CA ARG A 133 0.92 20.46 -49.48
C ARG A 133 0.89 20.21 -50.98
N SER A 134 0.08 19.23 -51.40
CA SER A 134 -0.77 19.28 -52.60
C SER A 134 -1.20 17.86 -52.96
N VAL A 135 -2.51 17.63 -52.95
CA VAL A 135 -3.31 16.89 -53.96
C VAL A 135 -4.69 16.66 -53.34
N SER A 136 -5.65 17.44 -53.83
CA SER A 136 -7.08 17.26 -53.58
C SER A 136 -7.62 16.12 -54.43
N LEU A 137 -8.29 15.13 -53.84
CA LEU A 137 -9.34 14.35 -54.53
C LEU A 137 -10.46 13.95 -53.55
N LYS A 138 -11.69 14.19 -54.00
CA LYS A 138 -12.99 13.95 -53.34
C LYS A 138 -13.37 12.47 -53.44
N ILE A 139 -14.03 11.92 -52.42
CA ILE A 139 -14.85 10.70 -52.53
C ILE A 139 -16.16 10.87 -51.70
N PRO A 140 -17.32 10.37 -52.18
CA PRO A 140 -18.64 10.79 -51.75
C PRO A 140 -19.28 9.91 -50.66
N ALA A 141 -20.34 10.44 -50.04
CA ALA A 141 -21.18 9.80 -49.04
C ALA A 141 -21.97 8.59 -49.58
N VAL A 142 -22.03 7.50 -48.80
CA VAL A 142 -23.09 6.49 -48.88
C VAL A 142 -23.47 6.00 -47.47
N LYS A 143 -24.78 5.93 -47.23
CA LYS A 143 -25.50 5.46 -46.05
C LYS A 143 -25.54 3.92 -46.01
N GLY A 144 -25.63 3.34 -44.81
CA GLY A 144 -26.08 1.95 -44.64
C GLY A 144 -25.89 1.42 -43.24
N ALA A 145 -26.95 1.45 -42.44
CA ALA A 145 -27.05 0.76 -41.16
C ALA A 145 -27.28 -0.74 -41.37
N TYR A 146 -26.58 -1.59 -40.63
CA TYR A 146 -27.09 -2.90 -40.21
C TYR A 146 -26.59 -3.23 -38.80
N SER A 147 -27.55 -3.31 -37.88
CA SER A 147 -27.45 -3.93 -36.57
C SER A 147 -27.35 -5.45 -36.69
N TYR A 148 -26.49 -6.10 -35.89
CA TYR A 148 -26.77 -7.42 -35.33
C TYR A 148 -26.04 -7.59 -33.99
N SER A 149 -26.84 -7.91 -32.98
CA SER A 149 -26.49 -8.39 -31.64
C SER A 149 -25.92 -9.82 -31.70
N PRO A 150 -25.07 -10.24 -30.74
CA PRO A 150 -24.90 -11.64 -30.42
C PRO A 150 -25.52 -11.97 -29.06
N THR A 151 -26.41 -12.94 -29.12
CA THR A 151 -27.02 -13.73 -28.05
C THR A 151 -25.99 -14.49 -27.21
N ASP A 152 -26.17 -14.43 -25.88
CA ASP A 152 -25.68 -15.39 -24.90
C ASP A 152 -26.21 -16.80 -25.19
N GLN A 153 -25.37 -17.83 -25.00
CA GLN A 153 -25.66 -19.08 -24.28
C GLN A 153 -24.37 -19.92 -24.09
N PRO A 154 -24.32 -20.79 -23.06
CA PRO A 154 -23.11 -21.14 -22.32
C PRO A 154 -22.42 -22.41 -22.83
N ILE A 155 -21.08 -22.44 -22.77
CA ILE A 155 -20.31 -23.65 -23.07
C ILE A 155 -20.35 -24.59 -21.85
N GLN A 156 -20.97 -25.74 -22.06
CA GLN A 156 -21.01 -26.89 -21.17
C GLN A 156 -19.62 -27.51 -20.98
N SER A 157 -19.37 -27.90 -19.74
CA SER A 157 -18.30 -28.78 -19.29
C SER A 157 -18.27 -30.11 -20.06
N LEU A 158 -17.11 -30.44 -20.64
CA LEU A 158 -16.73 -31.80 -20.99
C LEU A 158 -15.47 -32.18 -20.23
N SER A 159 -15.68 -32.94 -19.17
CA SER A 159 -14.71 -33.74 -18.45
C SER A 159 -14.37 -34.98 -19.29
N GLN A 160 -13.10 -35.12 -19.67
CA GLN A 160 -12.53 -36.40 -20.04
C GLN A 160 -11.16 -36.55 -19.36
N ASN A 161 -11.06 -37.63 -18.57
CA ASN A 161 -9.89 -38.04 -17.82
C ASN A 161 -8.72 -38.36 -18.75
N LEU A 162 -7.59 -37.69 -18.53
CA LEU A 162 -6.28 -38.14 -18.95
C LEU A 162 -5.33 -37.93 -17.76
N ASP A 163 -4.86 -39.03 -17.20
CA ASP A 163 -3.87 -39.07 -16.12
C ASP A 163 -2.53 -38.50 -16.61
N ILE A 164 -2.12 -37.36 -16.05
CA ILE A 164 -0.82 -36.72 -16.30
C ILE A 164 -0.13 -36.51 -14.94
N PRO A 165 1.17 -36.84 -14.77
CA PRO A 165 1.85 -36.76 -13.47
C PRO A 165 1.90 -35.32 -12.92
N SER A 166 1.70 -35.21 -11.61
CA SER A 166 1.44 -33.99 -10.84
C SER A 166 2.63 -33.04 -10.63
N THR A 167 3.57 -32.95 -11.58
CA THR A 167 4.79 -32.14 -11.44
C THR A 167 4.91 -30.98 -12.44
N GLN A 168 3.91 -30.76 -13.32
CA GLN A 168 3.92 -29.65 -14.29
C GLN A 168 2.84 -28.58 -14.08
N GLN A 169 1.96 -28.71 -13.06
CA GLN A 169 0.96 -27.67 -12.75
C GLN A 169 1.48 -26.51 -11.87
N THR A 170 2.62 -26.69 -11.20
CA THR A 170 3.13 -25.74 -10.18
C THR A 170 4.03 -24.63 -10.73
N ALA A 171 4.60 -24.78 -11.93
CA ALA A 171 5.41 -23.72 -12.55
C ALA A 171 4.55 -22.61 -13.19
N LEU A 172 3.35 -22.95 -13.67
CA LEU A 172 2.39 -21.99 -14.23
C LEU A 172 1.70 -21.13 -13.16
N SER A 173 1.67 -21.56 -11.89
CA SER A 173 1.02 -20.82 -10.80
C SER A 173 1.88 -19.68 -10.22
N ASN A 174 3.21 -19.76 -10.32
CA ASN A 174 4.10 -18.73 -9.76
C ASN A 174 4.21 -17.49 -10.65
N LEU A 175 4.27 -17.66 -11.99
CA LEU A 175 4.06 -16.55 -12.94
C LEU A 175 2.66 -15.97 -12.78
N ALA A 176 1.63 -16.81 -12.62
CA ALA A 176 0.27 -16.33 -12.39
C ALA A 176 0.11 -15.48 -11.12
N HIS A 177 0.96 -15.61 -10.10
CA HIS A 177 0.85 -14.80 -8.87
C HIS A 177 1.47 -13.39 -8.99
N GLN A 178 2.56 -13.25 -9.72
CA GLN A 178 3.15 -11.93 -10.03
C GLN A 178 2.29 -11.19 -11.05
N TYR A 179 1.78 -11.90 -12.08
CA TYR A 179 0.75 -11.39 -12.99
C TYR A 179 -0.57 -11.08 -12.27
N ASN A 180 -0.98 -11.85 -11.24
CA ASN A 180 -2.17 -11.53 -10.44
C ASN A 180 -1.97 -10.28 -9.58
N LEU A 181 -0.78 -9.97 -9.05
CA LEU A 181 -0.58 -8.74 -8.28
C LEU A 181 -0.69 -7.51 -9.17
N GLU A 182 -0.04 -7.51 -10.35
CA GLU A 182 -0.15 -6.43 -11.33
C GLU A 182 -1.55 -6.32 -11.93
N HIS A 183 -2.19 -7.45 -12.25
CA HIS A 183 -3.58 -7.49 -12.73
C HIS A 183 -4.58 -7.08 -11.62
N ASN A 184 -4.29 -7.30 -10.34
CA ASN A 184 -5.10 -6.81 -9.20
C ASN A 184 -4.88 -5.32 -8.91
N LEU A 185 -3.71 -4.75 -9.25
CA LEU A 185 -3.43 -3.32 -9.12
C LEU A 185 -4.08 -2.48 -10.24
N LEU A 186 -4.21 -3.05 -11.43
CA LEU A 186 -4.87 -2.46 -12.61
C LEU A 186 -6.36 -2.83 -12.75
N LEU A 187 -6.81 -3.88 -12.05
CA LEU A 187 -8.24 -4.21 -11.95
C LEU A 187 -8.97 -2.94 -11.55
N GLY A 188 -9.96 -2.48 -12.32
CA GLY A 188 -10.74 -1.28 -11.98
C GLY A 188 -10.30 0.05 -12.57
N LEU A 189 -9.16 0.11 -13.26
CA LEU A 189 -8.78 1.27 -14.08
C LEU A 189 -8.95 0.95 -15.56
N SER A 190 -9.63 1.83 -16.28
CA SER A 190 -9.63 1.80 -17.75
C SER A 190 -8.27 2.28 -18.30
N GLU A 191 -7.94 1.89 -19.53
CA GLU A 191 -6.73 2.36 -20.21
C GLU A 191 -6.66 3.89 -20.25
N GLN A 192 -7.80 4.55 -20.46
CA GLN A 192 -7.90 6.01 -20.42
C GLN A 192 -7.59 6.58 -19.02
N GLU A 193 -8.08 5.94 -17.95
CA GLU A 193 -7.81 6.38 -16.59
C GLU A 193 -6.34 6.20 -16.21
N GLU A 194 -5.70 5.13 -16.67
CA GLU A 194 -4.26 4.89 -16.48
C GLU A 194 -3.42 5.89 -17.30
N TYR A 195 -3.82 6.17 -18.54
CA TYR A 195 -3.21 7.22 -19.34
C TYR A 195 -3.31 8.58 -18.65
N ASN A 196 -4.50 8.95 -18.17
CA ASN A 196 -4.70 10.18 -17.41
C ASN A 196 -3.84 10.20 -16.13
N PHE A 197 -3.77 9.09 -15.39
CA PHE A 197 -2.92 8.97 -14.21
C PHE A 197 -1.45 9.24 -14.53
N SER A 198 -0.92 8.64 -15.59
CA SER A 198 0.48 8.82 -16.00
C SER A 198 0.84 10.28 -16.33
N GLN A 199 -0.12 11.04 -16.88
CA GLN A 199 0.05 12.46 -17.23
C GLN A 199 -0.15 13.39 -16.03
N CYS A 200 -0.96 12.95 -15.06
CA CYS A 200 -1.37 13.78 -13.94
C CYS A 200 -0.53 13.56 -12.69
N PHE A 201 -0.27 12.32 -12.30
CA PHE A 201 0.39 12.02 -11.05
C PHE A 201 1.89 12.39 -11.10
N PRO A 202 2.45 13.05 -10.07
CA PRO A 202 1.81 13.59 -8.87
C PRO A 202 1.37 15.06 -9.00
N PHE A 203 1.58 15.72 -10.15
CA PHE A 203 1.54 17.19 -10.28
C PHE A 203 0.20 17.80 -10.64
N HIS A 204 -0.77 17.04 -11.12
CA HIS A 204 -2.08 17.54 -11.54
C HIS A 204 -3.19 16.63 -11.01
N ARG A 205 -4.32 17.22 -10.65
CA ARG A 205 -5.46 16.48 -10.10
C ARG A 205 -6.77 17.23 -10.34
N ASN A 206 -7.87 16.51 -10.38
CA ASN A 206 -9.19 17.09 -10.15
C ASN A 206 -9.53 17.02 -8.65
N VAL A 207 -10.20 18.04 -8.13
CA VAL A 207 -10.68 18.05 -6.75
C VAL A 207 -12.19 18.18 -6.72
N THR A 208 -12.86 17.24 -6.07
CA THR A 208 -14.29 17.36 -5.75
C THR A 208 -14.50 17.40 -4.26
N THR A 209 -15.31 18.34 -3.79
CA THR A 209 -15.51 18.61 -2.36
C THR A 209 -16.99 18.56 -2.03
N PHE A 210 -17.33 17.88 -0.93
CA PHE A 210 -18.69 17.70 -0.46
C PHE A 210 -18.76 18.00 1.04
N ALA A 211 -19.68 18.89 1.43
CA ALA A 211 -19.99 19.11 2.85
C ALA A 211 -21.13 18.19 3.26
N THR A 212 -20.92 17.36 4.29
CA THR A 212 -21.97 16.46 4.81
C THR A 212 -22.99 17.21 5.67
N GLN A 213 -22.55 18.25 6.38
CA GLN A 213 -23.43 19.14 7.14
C GLN A 213 -23.89 20.29 6.24
N GLN A 214 -25.18 20.36 5.92
CA GLN A 214 -25.75 21.57 5.35
C GLN A 214 -25.75 22.66 6.43
N THR A 215 -24.99 23.73 6.22
CA THR A 215 -25.14 24.96 7.00
C THR A 215 -26.51 25.53 6.70
N LYS A 216 -27.52 25.13 7.47
CA LYS A 216 -28.78 25.86 7.52
C LYS A 216 -28.44 27.24 8.09
N PHE A 217 -28.35 28.24 7.23
CA PHE A 217 -28.22 29.65 7.62
C PHE A 217 -29.49 30.06 8.37
N SER A 218 -29.57 29.70 9.65
CA SER A 218 -30.52 30.30 10.57
C SER A 218 -29.91 31.62 11.02
N PHE A 219 -30.50 32.74 10.59
CA PHE A 219 -30.14 34.11 10.95
C PHE A 219 -30.41 34.43 12.44
N SER A 220 -29.89 33.61 13.36
CA SER A 220 -29.86 33.88 14.78
C SER A 220 -28.45 34.34 15.14
N SER A 221 -28.36 35.49 15.82
CA SER A 221 -27.16 36.24 16.20
C SER A 221 -26.19 35.54 17.18
N SER A 222 -26.31 34.22 17.36
CA SER A 222 -25.34 33.42 18.09
C SER A 222 -24.38 32.79 17.10
N ALA A 223 -23.07 33.02 17.27
CA ALA A 223 -22.03 32.42 16.44
C ALA A 223 -22.27 30.90 16.33
N LEU A 224 -22.68 30.45 15.14
CA LEU A 224 -22.96 29.05 14.82
C LEU A 224 -21.69 28.23 15.09
N LYS A 225 -21.62 27.58 16.24
CA LYS A 225 -20.60 26.57 16.53
C LYS A 225 -20.83 25.41 15.58
N LEU A 226 -20.11 25.36 14.45
CA LEU A 226 -20.09 24.18 13.59
C LEU A 226 -19.76 22.95 14.44
N LYS A 227 -20.59 21.91 14.32
CA LYS A 227 -20.45 20.70 15.12
C LYS A 227 -19.22 19.94 14.61
N LYS A 228 -18.15 19.95 15.42
CA LYS A 228 -16.92 19.23 15.12
C LYS A 228 -17.07 17.76 15.53
N PHE A 229 -16.70 16.86 14.63
CA PHE A 229 -16.49 15.45 14.93
C PHE A 229 -15.18 15.26 15.71
N LEU A 230 -15.14 14.22 16.53
CA LEU A 230 -13.99 13.86 17.36
C LEU A 230 -13.01 12.96 16.60
N CYS A 231 -13.53 12.02 15.82
CA CYS A 231 -12.74 11.15 14.97
C CYS A 231 -13.47 10.85 13.66
N THR A 232 -12.67 10.50 12.65
CA THR A 232 -13.14 10.13 11.33
C THR A 232 -12.39 8.89 10.84
N ALA A 233 -13.01 8.11 9.96
CA ALA A 233 -12.38 6.96 9.33
C ALA A 233 -12.82 6.87 7.88
N VAL A 234 -11.91 6.47 7.00
CA VAL A 234 -12.18 6.16 5.59
C VAL A 234 -11.76 4.71 5.33
N PHE A 235 -12.58 4.01 4.56
CA PHE A 235 -12.30 2.69 4.02
C PHE A 235 -12.60 2.70 2.52
N THR A 236 -11.74 2.09 1.73
CA THR A 236 -11.84 2.02 0.28
C THR A 236 -11.84 0.57 -0.15
N THR A 237 -12.66 0.25 -1.14
CA THR A 237 -12.70 -1.06 -1.76
C THR A 237 -13.09 -0.92 -3.21
N PHE A 238 -12.71 -1.90 -4.01
CA PHE A 238 -13.13 -1.99 -5.39
C PHE A 238 -14.18 -3.06 -5.55
N ASP A 239 -15.30 -2.71 -6.18
CA ASP A 239 -16.32 -3.67 -6.57
C ASP A 239 -16.01 -4.18 -7.99
N PRO A 240 -15.52 -5.42 -8.15
CA PRO A 240 -15.19 -5.98 -9.46
C PRO A 240 -16.43 -6.23 -10.32
N VAL A 241 -17.62 -6.41 -9.71
CA VAL A 241 -18.86 -6.67 -10.45
C VAL A 241 -19.38 -5.38 -11.05
N ALA A 242 -19.37 -4.30 -10.28
CA ALA A 242 -19.79 -2.98 -10.75
C ALA A 242 -18.68 -2.23 -11.52
N ASN A 243 -17.44 -2.73 -11.49
CA ASN A 243 -16.23 -2.10 -12.01
C ASN A 243 -16.07 -0.66 -11.50
N ARG A 244 -16.25 -0.46 -10.19
CA ARG A 244 -16.25 0.88 -9.56
C ARG A 244 -15.60 0.87 -8.20
N GLU A 245 -14.85 1.94 -7.94
CA GLU A 245 -14.33 2.26 -6.61
C GLU A 245 -15.47 2.67 -5.68
N ILE A 246 -15.44 2.15 -4.46
CA ILE A 246 -16.38 2.50 -3.39
C ILE A 246 -15.58 3.00 -2.19
N ALA A 247 -15.91 4.20 -1.72
CA ALA A 247 -15.37 4.74 -0.48
C ALA A 247 -16.47 4.83 0.58
N TYR A 248 -16.23 4.20 1.73
CA TYR A 248 -17.03 4.37 2.93
C TYR A 248 -16.31 5.31 3.87
N PHE A 249 -17.04 6.20 4.55
CA PHE A 249 -16.45 7.03 5.59
C PHE A 249 -17.39 7.26 6.76
N ALA A 250 -16.81 7.32 7.96
CA ALA A 250 -17.52 7.52 9.21
C ALA A 250 -17.15 8.87 9.84
N LEU A 251 -18.16 9.54 10.38
CA LEU A 251 -18.03 10.78 11.15
C LEU A 251 -18.57 10.53 12.55
N VAL A 252 -17.72 10.66 13.56
CA VAL A 252 -18.08 10.30 14.94
C VAL A 252 -17.91 11.50 15.86
N SER A 253 -18.97 11.89 16.54
CA SER A 253 -18.96 12.84 17.65
C SER A 253 -19.04 12.08 18.98
N ASP A 254 -18.82 12.81 20.08
CA ASP A 254 -19.01 12.35 21.45
C ASP A 254 -20.27 11.48 21.67
N LYS A 255 -21.37 11.83 20.99
CA LYS A 255 -22.72 11.31 21.24
C LYS A 255 -23.38 10.67 20.03
N ARG A 256 -22.83 10.84 18.83
CA ARG A 256 -23.44 10.40 17.57
C ARG A 256 -22.40 9.89 16.59
N TRP A 257 -22.84 9.06 15.65
CA TRP A 257 -22.02 8.64 14.53
C TRP A 257 -22.86 8.66 13.25
N GLU A 258 -22.19 8.87 12.12
CA GLU A 258 -22.77 8.90 10.78
C GLU A 258 -21.86 8.11 9.85
N LEU A 259 -22.45 7.33 8.96
CA LEU A 259 -21.77 6.48 7.99
C LEU A 259 -22.24 6.83 6.58
N TYR A 260 -21.29 7.16 5.71
CA TYR A 260 -21.55 7.57 4.34
C TYR A 260 -20.89 6.60 3.35
N LYS A 261 -21.48 6.52 2.15
CA LYS A 261 -20.93 5.83 0.99
C LYS A 261 -20.77 6.80 -0.17
N TYR A 262 -19.64 6.75 -0.84
CA TYR A 262 -19.32 7.49 -2.05
C TYR A 262 -18.93 6.51 -3.14
N VAL A 263 -19.43 6.76 -4.36
CA VAL A 263 -19.11 5.95 -5.56
C VAL A 263 -18.60 6.87 -6.66
N THR A 264 -19.42 7.82 -7.13
CA THR A 264 -19.01 8.71 -8.24
C THR A 264 -19.51 10.15 -8.16
N THR A 265 -20.72 10.38 -7.64
CA THR A 265 -21.37 11.70 -7.76
C THR A 265 -21.40 12.48 -6.46
N LYS A 266 -22.01 11.93 -5.41
CA LYS A 266 -22.15 12.55 -4.09
C LYS A 266 -22.14 11.51 -2.98
N PRO A 267 -21.60 11.82 -1.80
CA PRO A 267 -21.75 10.97 -0.63
C PRO A 267 -23.22 10.79 -0.25
N GLN A 268 -23.60 9.57 0.09
CA GLN A 268 -24.94 9.20 0.57
C GLN A 268 -24.83 8.72 2.02
N LEU A 269 -25.67 9.26 2.91
CA LEU A 269 -25.79 8.76 4.27
C LEU A 269 -26.43 7.37 4.23
N LEU A 270 -25.71 6.36 4.71
CA LEU A 270 -26.20 4.98 4.80
C LEU A 270 -26.88 4.70 6.13
N ALA A 271 -26.24 5.15 7.22
CA ALA A 271 -26.75 4.95 8.57
C ALA A 271 -26.19 6.02 9.50
N CYS A 272 -26.92 6.28 10.57
CA CYS A 272 -26.47 7.12 11.68
C CYS A 272 -27.02 6.58 12.99
N GLY A 273 -26.39 6.96 14.10
CA GLY A 273 -26.82 6.52 15.42
C GLY A 273 -26.36 7.40 16.56
N LYS A 274 -26.79 7.02 17.77
CA LYS A 274 -26.52 7.73 19.04
C LYS A 274 -25.80 6.82 20.04
N LEU A 275 -25.28 7.43 21.10
CA LEU A 275 -24.71 6.75 22.28
C LEU A 275 -25.68 5.74 22.93
N SER A 276 -27.00 5.97 22.84
CA SER A 276 -28.02 5.06 23.39
C SER A 276 -28.13 3.73 22.63
N GLY A 277 -27.42 3.56 21.52
CA GLY A 277 -27.53 2.39 20.65
C GLY A 277 -28.59 2.51 19.56
N GLU A 278 -29.39 3.58 19.58
CA GLU A 278 -30.32 3.89 18.49
C GLU A 278 -29.58 4.07 17.17
N TYR A 279 -30.12 3.48 16.10
CA TYR A 279 -29.59 3.58 14.74
C TYR A 279 -30.71 3.66 13.71
N GLY A 280 -30.40 4.22 12.54
CA GLY A 280 -31.33 4.29 11.42
C GLY A 280 -30.70 4.88 10.16
N PRO A 281 -31.39 4.83 9.01
CA PRO A 281 -30.87 5.33 7.74
C PRO A 281 -30.72 6.86 7.72
N ASN A 282 -31.52 7.56 8.53
CA ASN A 282 -31.49 9.01 8.66
C ASN A 282 -31.80 9.43 10.12
N HIS A 283 -31.65 10.72 10.42
CA HIS A 283 -31.86 11.22 11.78
C HIS A 283 -33.31 11.18 12.27
N GLY A 284 -34.29 11.05 11.37
CA GLY A 284 -35.72 10.99 11.71
C GLY A 284 -36.23 9.57 11.98
N GLU A 285 -35.55 8.56 11.42
CA GLU A 285 -35.95 7.14 11.45
C GLU A 285 -35.04 6.29 12.36
N MET A 286 -34.42 6.89 13.37
CA MET A 286 -33.63 6.15 14.34
C MET A 286 -34.54 5.29 15.24
N LYS A 287 -34.18 4.03 15.44
CA LYS A 287 -34.88 3.09 16.31
C LYS A 287 -33.90 2.43 17.27
N ALA A 288 -34.40 2.06 18.45
CA ALA A 288 -33.66 1.20 19.36
C ALA A 288 -33.39 -0.16 18.70
N PRO A 289 -32.24 -0.79 18.97
CA PRO A 289 -31.91 -2.07 18.37
C PRO A 289 -32.86 -3.17 18.85
N LYS A 290 -33.28 -4.05 17.94
CA LYS A 290 -34.11 -5.22 18.28
C LYS A 290 -33.33 -6.25 19.11
N SER A 291 -32.02 -6.30 18.91
CA SER A 291 -31.08 -7.13 19.63
C SER A 291 -29.79 -6.33 19.83
N GLU A 292 -29.23 -6.39 21.03
CA GLU A 292 -27.96 -5.73 21.39
C GLU A 292 -26.73 -6.46 20.81
N GLY A 293 -26.94 -7.59 20.12
CA GLY A 293 -25.88 -8.45 19.60
C GLY A 293 -25.25 -9.32 20.69
N ILE A 294 -24.09 -9.92 20.38
CA ILE A 294 -23.33 -10.69 21.36
C ILE A 294 -22.67 -9.73 22.36
N VAL A 295 -22.77 -10.00 23.67
CA VAL A 295 -22.11 -9.18 24.69
C VAL A 295 -20.96 -9.97 25.30
N VAL A 296 -19.72 -9.53 25.05
CA VAL A 296 -18.50 -10.14 25.58
C VAL A 296 -18.02 -9.32 26.77
N LYS A 297 -18.00 -9.92 27.96
CA LYS A 297 -17.45 -9.32 29.18
C LYS A 297 -16.11 -9.95 29.50
N ASN A 298 -15.10 -9.13 29.81
CA ASN A 298 -13.81 -9.62 30.27
C ASN A 298 -13.47 -9.00 31.64
N ASP A 299 -13.81 -9.76 32.67
CA ASP A 299 -13.45 -9.45 34.05
C ASP A 299 -12.12 -10.14 34.37
N PHE A 300 -11.03 -9.37 34.26
CA PHE A 300 -9.69 -9.85 34.65
C PHE A 300 -9.61 -10.26 36.13
N GLY A 301 -10.63 -9.98 36.94
CA GLY A 301 -10.80 -10.41 38.32
C GLY A 301 -11.92 -11.41 38.42
N GLY A 302 -11.63 -12.64 38.88
CA GLY A 302 -12.64 -13.59 39.35
C GLY A 302 -13.30 -13.11 40.64
N ALA A 303 -13.84 -11.89 40.65
CA ALA A 303 -14.85 -11.52 41.61
C ALA A 303 -16.00 -12.49 41.40
N LYS A 304 -16.44 -13.12 42.50
CA LYS A 304 -17.57 -14.05 42.52
C LYS A 304 -18.70 -13.44 41.70
N VAL A 305 -19.29 -14.26 40.84
CA VAL A 305 -20.53 -13.97 40.13
C VAL A 305 -21.64 -13.87 41.19
N ASP A 306 -21.66 -12.76 41.92
CA ASP A 306 -22.86 -12.32 42.59
C ASP A 306 -23.74 -11.74 41.49
N ASN A 307 -24.75 -12.53 41.10
CA ASN A 307 -25.86 -12.22 40.21
C ASN A 307 -26.04 -10.71 39.89
N VAL A 308 -25.35 -10.22 38.84
CA VAL A 308 -25.76 -9.02 38.12
C VAL A 308 -26.18 -9.46 36.73
N GLU A 309 -27.32 -10.15 36.71
CA GLU A 309 -28.13 -10.35 35.51
C GLU A 309 -28.61 -8.98 35.03
N GLY A 310 -28.30 -8.63 33.78
CA GLY A 310 -29.20 -7.81 32.96
C GLY A 310 -29.26 -6.28 33.10
N ASP A 311 -28.20 -5.52 33.44
CA ASP A 311 -28.26 -4.03 33.27
C ASP A 311 -26.92 -3.26 33.07
N ASP A 312 -25.75 -3.92 33.03
CA ASP A 312 -24.45 -3.19 32.95
C ASP A 312 -24.22 -2.50 31.59
N LEU A 313 -24.76 -3.04 30.49
CA LEU A 313 -24.56 -2.46 29.15
C LEU A 313 -25.37 -1.18 28.97
N SER A 314 -26.67 -1.24 29.26
CA SER A 314 -27.62 -0.11 29.22
C SER A 314 -27.14 1.06 30.06
N ASP A 315 -26.65 0.79 31.27
CA ASP A 315 -26.13 1.83 32.16
C ASP A 315 -24.83 2.47 31.66
N ARG A 316 -23.91 1.66 31.11
CA ARG A 316 -22.70 2.19 30.47
C ARG A 316 -23.04 3.03 29.25
N LEU A 317 -23.99 2.59 28.41
CA LEU A 317 -24.42 3.31 27.21
C LEU A 317 -24.95 4.72 27.53
N LYS A 318 -25.69 4.90 28.64
CA LYS A 318 -26.22 6.22 29.06
C LYS A 318 -25.11 7.26 29.27
N SER A 319 -23.92 6.83 29.69
CA SER A 319 -22.76 7.70 29.98
C SER A 319 -21.59 7.51 29.02
N TRP A 320 -21.79 6.75 27.95
CA TRP A 320 -20.76 6.43 26.99
C TRP A 320 -20.46 7.62 26.08
N ILE A 321 -19.18 7.91 25.93
CA ILE A 321 -18.66 8.95 25.03
C ILE A 321 -17.75 8.27 24.02
N HIS A 322 -18.04 8.42 22.73
CA HIS A 322 -17.19 7.88 21.68
C HIS A 322 -15.85 8.62 21.62
N LEU A 323 -14.77 7.88 21.43
CA LEU A 323 -13.41 8.41 21.37
C LEU A 323 -12.73 8.04 20.05
N TYR A 324 -12.84 6.78 19.63
CA TYR A 324 -12.14 6.23 18.47
C TYR A 324 -13.10 5.47 17.56
N CYS A 325 -12.79 5.44 16.27
CA CYS A 325 -13.47 4.58 15.33
C CYS A 325 -12.53 3.90 14.33
N CYS A 326 -12.92 2.72 13.88
CA CYS A 326 -12.31 2.00 12.76
C CYS A 326 -13.41 1.55 11.81
N LEU A 327 -13.11 1.47 10.51
CA LEU A 327 -14.08 1.16 9.48
C LEU A 327 -13.51 0.12 8.50
N SER A 328 -14.36 -0.79 8.07
CA SER A 328 -14.14 -1.80 7.03
C SER A 328 -15.37 -1.90 6.14
N GLU A 329 -15.35 -2.86 5.21
CA GLU A 329 -16.51 -3.23 4.40
C GLU A 329 -17.66 -3.77 5.25
N LYS A 330 -17.35 -4.57 6.28
CA LYS A 330 -18.36 -5.28 7.06
C LYS A 330 -18.73 -4.64 8.38
N TYR A 331 -17.79 -3.89 8.97
CA TYR A 331 -17.91 -3.41 10.34
C TYR A 331 -17.49 -1.95 10.50
N LEU A 332 -18.26 -1.24 11.33
CA LEU A 332 -17.89 0.03 11.95
C LEU A 332 -17.70 -0.23 13.44
N ILE A 333 -16.48 0.00 13.93
CA ILE A 333 -16.12 -0.20 15.33
C ILE A 333 -16.03 1.15 16.02
N LEU A 334 -16.73 1.29 17.14
CA LEU A 334 -16.69 2.47 18.00
C LEU A 334 -16.11 2.07 19.35
N SER A 335 -15.07 2.77 19.79
CA SER A 335 -14.54 2.65 21.15
C SER A 335 -14.73 3.95 21.89
N GLY A 336 -14.99 3.86 23.19
CA GLY A 336 -15.19 5.06 24.00
C GLY A 336 -14.84 4.89 25.48
N THR A 337 -15.44 5.74 26.30
CA THR A 337 -15.27 5.72 27.75
C THR A 337 -15.86 4.44 28.37
N LYS A 338 -15.62 4.23 29.68
CA LYS A 338 -16.21 3.12 30.47
C LYS A 338 -15.85 1.71 29.96
N GLY A 339 -14.75 1.60 29.20
CA GLY A 339 -14.25 0.31 28.72
C GLY A 339 -15.22 -0.39 27.77
N LEU A 340 -15.97 0.38 26.97
CA LEU A 340 -16.94 -0.13 26.01
C LEU A 340 -16.42 0.02 24.57
N VAL A 341 -16.43 -1.10 23.84
CA VAL A 341 -16.31 -1.16 22.37
C VAL A 341 -17.61 -1.72 21.81
N ARG A 342 -18.10 -1.12 20.73
CA ARG A 342 -19.29 -1.58 20.02
C ARG A 342 -18.96 -1.79 18.55
N VAL A 343 -19.31 -2.96 18.02
CA VAL A 343 -19.16 -3.31 16.61
C VAL A 343 -20.51 -3.27 15.94
N LEU A 344 -20.62 -2.46 14.88
CA LEU A 344 -21.84 -2.20 14.14
C LEU A 344 -21.71 -2.79 12.73
N ASN A 345 -22.81 -3.32 12.21
CA ASN A 345 -22.89 -3.91 10.89
C ASN A 345 -22.85 -2.82 9.82
N VAL A 346 -22.01 -3.00 8.80
CA VAL A 346 -21.97 -2.16 7.59
C VAL A 346 -22.47 -2.93 6.37
N ASP A 347 -22.42 -4.26 6.42
CA ASP A 347 -22.80 -5.14 5.32
C ASP A 347 -24.32 -5.25 5.20
N ALA A 348 -24.86 -4.70 4.12
CA ALA A 348 -26.29 -4.73 3.82
C ALA A 348 -26.83 -6.16 3.57
N SER A 349 -25.96 -7.12 3.24
CA SER A 349 -26.36 -8.51 2.94
C SER A 349 -26.69 -9.31 4.21
N VAL A 350 -26.08 -8.96 5.34
CA VAL A 350 -26.23 -9.68 6.62
C VAL A 350 -27.39 -9.12 7.44
N GLY A 351 -27.65 -7.83 7.36
CA GLY A 351 -28.73 -7.20 8.09
C GLY A 351 -28.77 -5.67 7.95
N PRO A 352 -29.63 -5.00 8.73
CA PRO A 352 -29.71 -3.55 8.77
C PRO A 352 -28.35 -2.90 9.04
N ILE A 353 -27.96 -1.95 8.19
CA ILE A 353 -26.74 -1.15 8.37
C ILE A 353 -26.88 -0.32 9.65
N GLY A 354 -25.82 -0.31 10.46
CA GLY A 354 -25.77 0.35 11.76
C GLY A 354 -26.22 -0.53 12.92
N GLN A 355 -26.74 -1.73 12.65
CA GLN A 355 -27.19 -2.62 13.71
C GLN A 355 -25.99 -3.10 14.56
N PRO A 356 -26.11 -3.09 15.90
CA PRO A 356 -25.12 -3.70 16.79
C PRO A 356 -24.95 -5.20 16.51
N VAL A 357 -23.71 -5.61 16.27
CA VAL A 357 -23.33 -7.01 16.04
C VAL A 357 -22.81 -7.63 17.32
N TYR A 358 -21.87 -6.96 17.98
CA TYR A 358 -21.43 -7.32 19.33
C TYR A 358 -20.90 -6.11 20.10
N SER A 359 -20.89 -6.22 21.43
CA SER A 359 -20.32 -5.24 22.34
C SER A 359 -19.30 -5.91 23.26
N TYR A 360 -18.14 -5.29 23.42
CA TYR A 360 -17.11 -5.71 24.36
C TYR A 360 -17.05 -4.77 25.56
N LEU A 361 -17.08 -5.36 26.75
CA LEU A 361 -17.12 -4.69 28.03
C LEU A 361 -15.90 -5.07 28.87
N THR A 362 -15.19 -4.06 29.34
CA THR A 362 -14.08 -4.20 30.28
C THR A 362 -14.13 -3.10 31.34
N ASN A 363 -13.54 -3.36 32.51
CA ASN A 363 -13.41 -2.36 33.57
C ASN A 363 -12.15 -1.49 33.42
N PHE A 364 -11.36 -1.74 32.37
CA PHE A 364 -10.12 -1.04 32.10
C PHE A 364 -10.27 -0.02 30.97
N PRO A 365 -9.51 1.09 31.01
CA PRO A 365 -9.50 2.05 29.91
C PRO A 365 -8.95 1.41 28.63
N ILE A 366 -9.69 1.57 27.54
CA ILE A 366 -9.27 1.23 26.18
C ILE A 366 -8.51 2.44 25.62
N ARG A 367 -7.31 2.20 25.11
CA ARG A 367 -6.40 3.24 24.61
C ARG A 367 -6.35 3.34 23.10
N CYS A 368 -6.47 2.20 22.42
CA CYS A 368 -6.43 2.10 20.96
C CYS A 368 -7.19 0.88 20.49
N ILE A 369 -7.70 0.93 19.26
CA ILE A 369 -8.40 -0.15 18.59
C ILE A 369 -7.88 -0.29 17.16
N SER A 370 -7.96 -1.49 16.62
CA SER A 370 -7.64 -1.78 15.22
C SER A 370 -8.50 -2.93 14.71
N LEU A 371 -8.82 -2.89 13.42
CA LEU A 371 -9.56 -3.92 12.72
C LEU A 371 -8.66 -4.55 11.65
N SER A 372 -8.63 -5.87 11.60
CA SER A 372 -7.85 -6.59 10.61
C SER A 372 -8.45 -6.45 9.20
N PRO A 373 -7.63 -6.37 8.14
CA PRO A 373 -8.10 -6.32 6.75
C PRO A 373 -9.01 -7.46 6.31
N ASN A 374 -8.97 -8.62 6.98
CA ASN A 374 -9.84 -9.76 6.68
C ASN A 374 -11.17 -9.78 7.45
N ASP A 375 -11.46 -8.74 8.23
CA ASP A 375 -12.65 -8.57 9.09
C ASP A 375 -12.85 -9.66 10.16
N LYS A 376 -11.85 -10.51 10.43
CA LYS A 376 -11.95 -11.61 11.39
C LYS A 376 -11.34 -11.32 12.76
N LEU A 377 -10.57 -10.25 12.89
CA LEU A 377 -9.86 -9.91 14.12
C LEU A 377 -10.05 -8.44 14.50
N VAL A 378 -10.32 -8.19 15.78
CA VAL A 378 -10.34 -6.84 16.35
C VAL A 378 -9.38 -6.78 17.52
N ALA A 379 -8.36 -5.94 17.41
CA ALA A 379 -7.40 -5.72 18.49
C ALA A 379 -7.80 -4.49 19.33
N CYS A 380 -7.80 -4.64 20.65
CA CYS A 380 -8.04 -3.55 21.60
C CYS A 380 -6.88 -3.46 22.59
N GLY A 381 -6.19 -2.32 22.63
CA GLY A 381 -5.18 -2.04 23.65
C GLY A 381 -5.83 -1.51 24.92
N ILE A 382 -5.62 -2.18 26.05
CA ILE A 382 -6.13 -1.78 27.36
C ILE A 382 -5.00 -1.57 28.37
N THR A 383 -5.26 -0.78 29.42
CA THR A 383 -4.33 -0.64 30.56
C THR A 383 -4.99 -1.19 31.82
N ALA A 384 -4.58 -2.38 32.26
CA ALA A 384 -5.12 -3.01 33.46
C ALA A 384 -4.15 -2.90 34.65
N ARG A 385 -4.64 -3.11 35.88
CA ARG A 385 -3.77 -3.28 37.05
C ARG A 385 -3.52 -4.77 37.24
N GLU A 386 -2.24 -5.14 37.28
CA GLU A 386 -1.82 -6.51 37.55
C GLU A 386 -2.15 -6.88 38.99
N LYS A 387 -2.78 -8.03 39.22
CA LYS A 387 -3.24 -8.45 40.57
C LYS A 387 -2.12 -8.62 41.57
N ILE A 388 -0.98 -9.16 41.12
CA ILE A 388 0.12 -9.56 42.00
C ILE A 388 0.92 -8.32 42.43
N SER A 389 1.23 -7.43 41.49
CA SER A 389 2.07 -6.25 41.75
C SER A 389 1.27 -4.98 42.06
N GLY A 390 -0.03 -4.95 41.75
CA GLY A 390 -0.86 -3.74 41.77
C GLY A 390 -0.46 -2.69 40.71
N LYS A 391 0.61 -2.94 39.95
CA LYS A 391 1.15 -2.00 38.96
C LYS A 391 0.31 -2.02 37.69
N GLN A 392 0.29 -0.89 36.99
CA GLN A 392 -0.34 -0.82 35.67
C GLN A 392 0.45 -1.68 34.66
N GLN A 393 -0.29 -2.36 33.80
CA GLN A 393 0.24 -3.25 32.77
C GLN A 393 -0.65 -3.13 31.51
N PRO A 394 -0.07 -2.79 30.34
CA PRO A 394 -0.79 -2.87 29.07
C PRO A 394 -1.05 -4.32 28.64
N PHE A 395 -2.23 -4.55 28.08
CA PHE A 395 -2.64 -5.79 27.44
C PHE A 395 -3.26 -5.49 26.07
N ILE A 396 -3.17 -6.45 25.16
CA ILE A 396 -3.94 -6.43 23.90
C ILE A 396 -5.00 -7.51 24.00
N ILE A 397 -6.25 -7.14 23.74
CA ILE A 397 -7.38 -8.06 23.64
C ILE A 397 -7.69 -8.25 22.16
N LEU A 398 -7.35 -9.42 21.65
CA LEU A 398 -7.61 -9.82 20.28
C LEU A 398 -8.94 -10.57 20.25
N HIS A 399 -9.98 -9.94 19.72
CA HIS A 399 -11.26 -10.59 19.48
C HIS A 399 -11.20 -11.32 18.14
N GLN A 400 -11.34 -12.65 18.19
CA GLN A 400 -11.54 -13.47 17.02
C GLN A 400 -13.04 -13.56 16.71
N ILE A 401 -13.41 -13.06 15.54
CA ILE A 401 -14.77 -12.98 15.02
C ILE A 401 -15.02 -14.20 14.13
N GLU A 402 -15.97 -15.03 14.51
CA GLU A 402 -16.45 -16.15 13.70
C GLU A 402 -17.76 -15.77 13.02
N THR A 403 -17.84 -16.00 11.71
CA THR A 403 -18.99 -15.61 10.88
C THR A 403 -19.44 -16.80 10.04
N ASP A 404 -20.76 -16.95 9.94
CA ASP A 404 -21.44 -17.88 9.04
C ASP A 404 -22.25 -17.11 8.00
N LYS A 405 -22.92 -17.83 7.09
CA LYS A 405 -23.78 -17.24 6.04
C LYS A 405 -24.92 -16.36 6.58
N SER A 406 -25.30 -16.55 7.86
CA SER A 406 -26.34 -15.76 8.54
C SER A 406 -25.81 -14.58 9.35
N GLY A 407 -24.48 -14.35 9.36
CA GLY A 407 -23.84 -13.28 10.13
C GLY A 407 -22.90 -13.80 11.22
N LEU A 408 -22.69 -12.99 12.26
CA LEU A 408 -21.80 -13.31 13.38
C LEU A 408 -22.31 -14.51 14.19
N THR A 409 -21.43 -15.49 14.45
CA THR A 409 -21.75 -16.67 15.27
C THR A 409 -21.14 -16.58 16.66
N SER A 410 -19.87 -16.24 16.76
CA SER A 410 -19.14 -16.22 18.02
C SER A 410 -18.04 -15.16 18.01
N VAL A 411 -17.68 -14.68 19.20
CA VAL A 411 -16.53 -13.79 19.40
C VAL A 411 -15.69 -14.34 20.54
N THR A 412 -14.46 -14.74 20.25
CA THR A 412 -13.52 -15.29 21.23
C THR A 412 -12.46 -14.26 21.58
N PRO A 413 -12.43 -13.71 22.81
CA PRO A 413 -11.37 -12.80 23.24
C PRO A 413 -10.10 -13.57 23.63
N ILE A 414 -8.95 -13.12 23.12
CA ILE A 414 -7.62 -13.65 23.43
C ILE A 414 -6.78 -12.53 24.04
N THR A 415 -6.28 -12.75 25.25
CA THR A 415 -5.44 -11.78 25.96
C THR A 415 -3.96 -11.99 25.62
N ILE A 416 -3.31 -10.92 25.16
CA ILE A 416 -1.88 -10.88 24.87
C ILE A 416 -1.22 -9.93 25.87
N THR A 417 -0.26 -10.45 26.63
CA THR A 417 0.54 -9.64 27.57
C THR A 417 1.63 -8.91 26.80
N VAL A 418 1.71 -7.59 26.98
CA VAL A 418 2.78 -6.78 26.40
C VAL A 418 3.97 -6.79 27.38
N PRO A 419 5.22 -6.99 26.95
CA PRO A 419 6.38 -7.07 27.86
C PRO A 419 6.85 -5.72 28.41
N TYR A 420 6.08 -4.65 28.20
CA TYR A 420 6.40 -3.28 28.60
C TYR A 420 5.32 -2.74 29.54
N ARG A 421 5.67 -1.75 30.36
CA ARG A 421 4.75 -1.11 31.32
C ARG A 421 4.07 0.13 30.75
N ASP A 422 4.66 0.73 29.72
CA ASP A 422 4.16 1.93 29.05
C ASP A 422 2.83 1.64 28.30
N PRO A 423 1.75 2.42 28.51
CA PRO A 423 0.49 2.25 27.80
C PRO A 423 0.63 2.23 26.27
N LEU A 424 -0.28 1.49 25.61
CA LEU A 424 -0.35 1.44 24.15
C LEU A 424 -1.01 2.69 23.58
N LYS A 425 -0.39 3.27 22.55
CA LYS A 425 -0.91 4.43 21.81
C LYS A 425 -1.57 4.02 20.49
N ILE A 426 -0.91 3.17 19.71
CA ILE A 426 -1.34 2.77 18.36
C ILE A 426 -1.18 1.25 18.22
N ILE A 427 -2.13 0.62 17.54
CA ILE A 427 -2.08 -0.78 17.11
C ILE A 427 -2.56 -0.84 15.66
N ASN A 428 -1.83 -1.53 14.79
CA ASN A 428 -2.20 -1.72 13.39
C ASN A 428 -1.89 -3.15 12.93
N PHE A 429 -2.82 -3.75 12.18
CA PHE A 429 -2.58 -5.03 11.51
C PHE A 429 -1.76 -4.84 10.23
N ASN A 430 -1.00 -5.86 9.84
CA ASN A 430 -0.50 -5.96 8.46
C ASN A 430 -1.62 -6.37 7.50
N ALA A 431 -1.36 -6.23 6.19
CA ALA A 431 -2.30 -6.58 5.13
C ALA A 431 -2.83 -8.02 5.26
N SER A 432 -1.94 -8.97 5.62
CA SER A 432 -2.28 -10.40 5.75
C SER A 432 -2.97 -10.77 7.07
N SER A 433 -3.18 -9.82 7.98
CA SER A 433 -3.76 -10.03 9.31
C SER A 433 -3.01 -11.08 10.17
N THR A 434 -1.69 -11.19 9.97
CA THR A 434 -0.80 -12.15 10.64
C THR A 434 0.07 -11.53 11.73
N HIS A 435 0.27 -10.21 11.67
CA HIS A 435 1.12 -9.46 12.57
C HIS A 435 0.42 -8.20 13.07
N LEU A 436 0.74 -7.81 14.30
CA LEU A 436 0.37 -6.54 14.91
C LEU A 436 1.62 -5.68 15.05
N LEU A 437 1.52 -4.45 14.56
CA LEU A 437 2.43 -3.37 14.87
C LEU A 437 1.85 -2.56 16.02
N CYS A 438 2.64 -2.32 17.05
CA CYS A 438 2.21 -1.59 18.24
C CYS A 438 3.19 -0.45 18.55
N CYS A 439 2.67 0.62 19.13
CA CYS A 439 3.46 1.75 19.64
C CYS A 439 3.01 2.11 21.05
N THR A 440 3.96 2.46 21.92
CA THR A 440 3.70 2.94 23.29
C THR A 440 3.60 4.47 23.36
N VAL A 441 3.11 5.01 24.47
CA VAL A 441 2.84 6.45 24.63
C VAL A 441 4.10 7.23 25.03
N TYR A 442 4.74 6.88 26.15
CA TYR A 442 5.77 7.71 26.77
C TYR A 442 7.17 7.44 26.21
N GLU A 443 7.51 6.16 26.02
CA GLU A 443 8.83 5.73 25.56
C GLU A 443 8.98 5.80 24.03
N MET A 444 7.88 6.06 23.30
CA MET A 444 7.80 5.99 21.84
C MET A 444 8.39 4.67 21.29
N ARG A 445 8.20 3.58 22.04
CA ARG A 445 8.66 2.25 21.67
C ARG A 445 7.68 1.65 20.69
N TYR A 446 8.17 1.10 19.59
CA TYR A 446 7.36 0.36 18.63
C TYR A 446 7.87 -1.07 18.51
N PHE A 447 6.96 -2.00 18.31
CA PHE A 447 7.26 -3.42 18.32
C PHE A 447 6.25 -4.21 17.49
N ILE A 448 6.64 -5.40 17.04
CA ILE A 448 5.83 -6.26 16.20
C ILE A 448 5.55 -7.58 16.92
N ILE A 449 4.28 -7.93 17.01
CA ILE A 449 3.80 -9.21 17.52
C ILE A 449 3.28 -10.04 16.35
N ARG A 450 3.87 -11.21 16.14
CA ARG A 450 3.30 -12.24 15.28
C ARG A 450 2.13 -12.90 15.99
N LEU A 451 0.97 -12.95 15.33
CA LEU A 451 -0.27 -13.44 15.93
C LEU A 451 -0.44 -14.96 15.84
N ARG A 452 0.06 -15.58 14.77
CA ARG A 452 -0.11 -17.02 14.51
C ARG A 452 1.12 -17.63 13.83
N GLY A 453 1.28 -18.95 14.02
CA GLY A 453 2.27 -19.77 13.31
C GLY A 453 1.92 -20.02 11.84
N GLU A 454 2.73 -20.82 11.16
CA GLU A 454 2.56 -21.15 9.73
C GLU A 454 1.40 -22.13 9.52
N GLU A 455 1.19 -23.06 10.46
CA GLU A 455 0.29 -24.21 10.31
C GLU A 455 -1.13 -24.03 10.89
N GLY A 456 -1.62 -22.81 11.11
CA GLY A 456 -3.02 -22.69 11.53
C GLY A 456 -3.53 -21.32 11.97
N SER A 457 -4.84 -21.27 12.20
CA SER A 457 -5.58 -20.17 12.81
C SER A 457 -5.45 -20.13 14.34
N ASP A 458 -4.39 -20.72 14.91
CA ASP A 458 -4.18 -20.66 16.36
C ASP A 458 -3.53 -19.32 16.74
N TYR A 459 -4.37 -18.45 17.31
CA TYR A 459 -3.97 -17.14 17.83
C TYR A 459 -3.59 -17.17 19.31
N ARG A 460 -3.53 -18.35 19.94
CA ARG A 460 -3.26 -18.49 21.39
C ARG A 460 -1.79 -18.33 21.75
N ARG A 461 -0.88 -18.39 20.78
CA ARG A 461 0.57 -18.27 20.99
C ARG A 461 1.17 -17.08 20.23
N PRO A 462 0.72 -15.85 20.51
CA PRO A 462 1.31 -14.66 19.92
C PRO A 462 2.75 -14.48 20.42
N ARG A 463 3.64 -13.97 19.55
CA ARG A 463 5.07 -13.82 19.85
C ARG A 463 5.59 -12.46 19.46
N LEU A 464 6.32 -11.82 20.37
CA LEU A 464 7.10 -10.62 20.06
C LEU A 464 8.27 -11.01 19.15
N ILE A 465 8.36 -10.42 17.96
CA ILE A 465 9.42 -10.72 16.96
C ILE A 465 10.34 -9.54 16.67
N PHE A 466 9.99 -8.33 17.13
CA PHE A 466 10.76 -7.11 16.93
C PHE A 466 10.38 -6.05 17.97
N SER A 467 11.35 -5.25 18.43
CA SER A 467 11.11 -4.06 19.25
C SER A 467 12.24 -3.05 19.05
N ASP A 468 11.89 -1.77 18.97
CA ASP A 468 12.85 -0.69 18.77
C ASP A 468 12.36 0.64 19.40
N MET A 469 13.30 1.55 19.63
CA MET A 469 13.11 2.87 20.24
C MET A 469 13.95 3.96 19.54
N ARG A 470 14.49 3.71 18.35
CA ARG A 470 15.39 4.65 17.64
C ARG A 470 14.78 6.02 17.40
N VAL A 471 13.47 6.07 17.18
CA VAL A 471 12.73 7.35 17.02
C VAL A 471 12.78 8.19 18.30
N ALA A 472 12.86 7.56 19.49
CA ALA A 472 12.98 8.23 20.78
C ALA A 472 14.41 8.72 21.10
N ARG A 473 15.45 8.09 20.54
CA ARG A 473 16.85 8.36 20.91
C ARG A 473 17.27 9.76 20.43
N LYS A 474 17.72 10.61 21.37
CA LYS A 474 18.46 11.84 21.06
C LYS A 474 19.72 11.44 20.28
N SER A 475 20.02 12.13 19.18
CA SER A 475 21.29 11.97 18.46
C SER A 475 22.43 12.35 19.40
N LYS A 476 23.02 11.38 20.10
CA LYS A 476 24.33 11.59 20.72
C LYS A 476 25.31 11.74 19.57
N LYS A 477 25.77 12.98 19.32
CA LYS A 477 26.93 13.25 18.47
C LYS A 477 28.06 12.35 19.00
N ARG A 478 28.58 11.45 18.16
CA ARG A 478 29.80 10.72 18.49
C ARG A 478 30.89 11.76 18.64
N ASP A 479 31.47 11.81 19.83
CA ASP A 479 32.59 12.66 20.18
C ASP A 479 33.85 12.11 19.48
N SER A 480 33.95 12.34 18.16
CA SER A 480 35.23 12.29 17.46
C SER A 480 35.75 13.72 17.49
N GLY A 481 36.62 13.99 18.46
CA GLY A 481 37.25 15.29 18.61
C GLY A 481 38.00 15.66 17.34
N GLU A 482 37.51 16.69 16.67
CA GLU A 482 38.29 17.65 15.89
C GLU A 482 37.37 18.83 15.55
N ASP A 483 37.64 19.93 16.26
CA ASP A 483 37.48 21.34 15.93
C ASP A 483 36.16 21.93 15.42
N GLY A 484 35.64 22.85 16.26
CA GLY A 484 35.23 24.18 15.80
C GLY A 484 33.76 24.38 15.46
N TYR A 485 32.94 24.63 16.49
CA TYR A 485 31.84 25.62 16.58
C TYR A 485 30.89 25.18 17.70
N THR A 486 31.21 25.61 18.92
CA THR A 486 30.30 25.63 20.08
C THR A 486 29.56 26.95 20.07
N ASP A 487 28.23 26.92 19.86
CA ASP A 487 27.25 27.69 20.63
C ASP A 487 25.88 27.63 19.94
N LEU A 488 24.98 26.76 20.45
CA LEU A 488 23.52 26.94 20.47
C LEU A 488 22.78 25.68 21.00
N ASP A 489 23.41 24.49 20.97
CA ASP A 489 22.74 23.23 21.34
C ASP A 489 22.76 22.90 22.85
N VAL A 490 23.45 23.70 23.68
CA VAL A 490 23.54 23.47 25.13
C VAL A 490 22.43 24.19 25.92
N VAL A 491 21.62 25.03 25.26
CA VAL A 491 20.52 25.77 25.93
C VAL A 491 19.22 24.96 25.99
N PHE A 492 19.05 23.90 25.20
CA PHE A 492 17.84 23.06 25.19
C PHE A 492 17.99 21.77 26.00
N ASN A 493 18.54 21.90 27.22
CA ASN A 493 18.44 20.85 28.24
C ASN A 493 17.08 20.93 28.95
N ASP A 494 16.00 20.88 28.18
CA ASP A 494 14.64 20.97 28.74
C ASP A 494 14.03 19.57 28.86
N GLU A 495 14.08 19.03 30.07
CA GLU A 495 13.10 18.02 30.53
C GLU A 495 11.67 18.59 30.54
N ASP A 496 11.53 19.92 30.46
CA ASP A 496 10.26 20.66 30.39
C ASP A 496 9.59 20.58 29.00
N ASP A 497 10.34 20.34 27.93
CA ASP A 497 9.84 20.29 26.55
C ASP A 497 8.94 19.08 26.26
N ASP A 498 9.11 17.99 27.03
CA ASP A 498 8.31 16.77 26.91
C ASP A 498 6.92 16.93 27.58
N GLN A 499 6.67 18.04 28.30
CA GLN A 499 5.36 18.38 28.87
C GLN A 499 4.54 19.33 27.99
N MET A 500 5.09 19.85 26.90
CA MET A 500 4.36 20.74 25.98
C MET A 500 3.38 19.95 25.10
N LEU A 501 2.15 20.47 24.95
CA LEU A 501 1.07 19.88 24.13
C LEU A 501 1.47 19.59 22.67
N ASP A 502 2.54 20.21 22.18
CA ASP A 502 2.99 20.12 20.79
C ASP A 502 3.93 18.92 20.53
N ASN A 503 4.46 18.29 21.59
CA ASN A 503 5.25 17.05 21.49
C ASN A 503 4.34 15.82 21.73
N GLU A 504 3.63 15.37 20.68
CA GLU A 504 2.79 14.17 20.75
C GLU A 504 3.57 12.86 20.52
N GLY A 505 4.84 12.93 20.13
CA GLY A 505 5.66 11.76 19.84
C GLY A 505 5.26 11.08 18.53
N ILE A 506 5.19 9.74 18.50
CA ILE A 506 4.74 8.97 17.33
C ILE A 506 3.23 9.17 17.17
N THR A 507 2.79 9.71 16.04
CA THR A 507 1.40 10.07 15.78
C THR A 507 0.69 9.05 14.90
N ASP A 508 1.40 8.43 13.96
CA ASP A 508 0.92 7.29 13.18
C ASP A 508 2.08 6.33 12.85
N ILE A 509 1.77 5.05 12.69
CA ILE A 509 2.75 4.02 12.35
C ILE A 509 2.08 2.91 11.55
N LYS A 510 2.61 2.57 10.37
CA LYS A 510 1.98 1.59 9.47
C LYS A 510 3.01 0.66 8.84
N PHE A 511 2.57 -0.57 8.57
CA PHE A 511 3.27 -1.43 7.63
C PHE A 511 3.27 -0.79 6.25
N GLY A 512 4.34 -1.05 5.51
CA GLY A 512 4.48 -0.72 4.11
C GLY A 512 3.58 -1.57 3.22
N ARG A 513 3.91 -1.60 1.93
CA ARG A 513 3.24 -2.51 1.00
C ARG A 513 3.49 -3.98 1.41
N PRO A 514 2.54 -4.88 1.14
CA PRO A 514 2.73 -6.30 1.35
C PRO A 514 4.06 -6.76 0.76
N TYR A 515 4.76 -7.66 1.46
CA TYR A 515 6.03 -8.27 1.02
C TYR A 515 7.24 -7.34 0.93
N THR A 516 7.10 -6.04 1.21
CA THR A 516 8.25 -5.11 1.18
C THR A 516 9.07 -5.09 2.46
N ASN A 517 8.53 -5.66 3.56
CA ASN A 517 9.12 -5.53 4.89
C ASN A 517 9.43 -4.09 5.30
N THR A 518 8.65 -3.12 4.80
CA THR A 518 8.84 -1.73 5.18
C THR A 518 7.84 -1.29 6.22
N MET A 519 8.19 -0.23 6.94
CA MET A 519 7.31 0.46 7.88
C MET A 519 7.49 1.95 7.72
N ILE A 520 6.43 2.71 7.97
CA ILE A 520 6.51 4.16 8.07
C ILE A 520 6.16 4.60 9.49
N ILE A 521 6.90 5.59 9.98
CA ILE A 521 6.67 6.22 11.28
C ILE A 521 6.56 7.73 11.09
N THR A 522 5.43 8.30 11.51
CA THR A 522 5.22 9.74 11.56
C THR A 522 5.29 10.24 13.00
N THR A 523 5.72 11.49 13.15
CA THR A 523 5.82 12.13 14.46
C THR A 523 5.26 13.55 14.42
N SER A 524 4.76 14.00 15.57
CA SER A 524 4.56 15.42 15.84
C SER A 524 5.46 15.83 16.99
N SER A 525 6.49 16.61 16.68
CA SER A 525 7.44 17.10 17.68
C SER A 525 8.04 18.44 17.29
N MET A 526 8.19 19.30 18.30
CA MET A 526 8.93 20.56 18.20
C MET A 526 10.43 20.35 17.94
N LYS A 527 10.95 19.14 18.23
CA LYS A 527 12.36 18.75 18.03
C LYS A 527 12.70 18.46 16.55
N ASN A 528 11.88 18.97 15.63
CA ASN A 528 12.00 18.83 14.18
C ASN A 528 12.34 17.42 13.67
N ARG A 529 11.68 16.40 14.24
CA ARG A 529 11.90 15.00 13.84
C ARG A 529 11.22 14.73 12.49
N PRO A 530 11.97 14.32 11.45
CA PRO A 530 11.37 14.02 10.16
C PRO A 530 10.61 12.70 10.23
N THR A 531 9.61 12.56 9.36
CA THR A 531 9.00 11.24 9.08
C THR A 531 10.06 10.31 8.49
N ILE A 532 10.04 9.05 8.94
CA ILE A 532 11.01 8.05 8.49
C ILE A 532 10.32 6.80 7.94
N MET A 533 10.95 6.21 6.93
CA MET A 533 10.61 4.89 6.43
C MET A 533 11.72 3.92 6.81
N LEU A 534 11.34 2.80 7.42
CA LEU A 534 12.21 1.73 7.85
C LEU A 534 12.06 0.52 6.94
N LYS A 535 13.17 -0.17 6.68
CA LYS A 535 13.19 -1.52 6.12
C LYS A 535 13.54 -2.49 7.24
N LEU A 536 12.74 -3.52 7.43
CA LEU A 536 12.92 -4.54 8.44
C LEU A 536 13.79 -5.65 7.84
N ASN A 537 14.92 -5.92 8.49
CA ASN A 537 15.88 -6.93 8.08
C ASN A 537 15.49 -8.27 8.70
N GLY A 538 15.13 -9.23 7.86
CA GLY A 538 14.69 -10.54 8.29
C GLY A 538 13.67 -11.16 7.33
N PRO A 539 12.99 -12.23 7.77
CA PRO A 539 11.97 -12.95 6.99
C PRO A 539 10.83 -12.03 6.55
N ALA A 540 10.23 -12.32 5.39
CA ALA A 540 9.10 -11.56 4.87
C ALA A 540 7.87 -11.71 5.79
N ILE A 541 7.38 -10.59 6.33
CA ILE A 541 6.27 -10.53 7.31
C ILE A 541 4.95 -11.01 6.72
N ASP A 542 4.78 -10.88 5.39
CA ASP A 542 3.59 -11.30 4.66
C ASP A 542 3.77 -12.66 3.95
N SER A 543 4.94 -13.29 3.99
CA SER A 543 5.16 -14.56 3.30
C SER A 543 4.47 -15.73 4.01
N ARG A 544 3.72 -16.53 3.26
CA ARG A 544 3.43 -17.92 3.60
C ARG A 544 4.41 -18.77 2.81
N LYS A 545 5.36 -19.44 3.46
CA LYS A 545 6.14 -20.49 2.80
C LYS A 545 5.19 -21.63 2.45
N THR A 546 4.93 -21.87 1.18
CA THR A 546 4.37 -23.14 0.73
C THR A 546 5.47 -24.18 0.87
N VAL A 547 5.28 -25.19 1.72
CA VAL A 547 6.17 -26.33 1.83
C VAL A 547 6.06 -27.14 0.53
N SER A 548 6.94 -26.88 -0.42
CA SER A 548 7.27 -27.79 -1.51
C SER A 548 8.71 -27.53 -1.91
N GLY A 549 9.59 -28.46 -1.51
CA GLY A 549 10.96 -28.47 -2.00
C GLY A 549 10.94 -28.84 -3.48
N ASP A 550 11.22 -27.86 -4.34
CA ASP A 550 12.09 -28.05 -5.49
C ASP A 550 12.54 -26.66 -5.97
N GLY A 551 13.85 -26.45 -6.03
CA GLY A 551 14.44 -25.12 -6.17
C GLY A 551 14.31 -24.56 -7.58
N THR A 552 13.79 -23.33 -7.69
CA THR A 552 13.98 -22.48 -8.87
C THR A 552 14.30 -21.03 -8.48
N SER A 553 15.57 -20.68 -8.66
CA SER A 553 16.24 -19.39 -8.97
C SER A 553 15.87 -18.04 -8.33
N GLU A 554 14.82 -17.86 -7.53
CA GLU A 554 14.64 -16.63 -6.72
C GLU A 554 14.95 -16.81 -5.23
N ASP A 555 14.96 -18.05 -4.73
CA ASP A 555 15.35 -18.37 -3.34
C ASP A 555 16.88 -18.37 -3.09
N LEU A 556 17.69 -18.32 -4.16
CA LEU A 556 19.15 -18.51 -4.07
C LEU A 556 19.95 -17.31 -3.51
N MET A 557 19.34 -16.15 -3.28
CA MET A 557 20.04 -15.03 -2.61
C MET A 557 19.86 -15.01 -1.08
N PHE A 558 18.97 -15.83 -0.53
CA PHE A 558 18.73 -15.90 0.93
C PHE A 558 19.24 -17.18 1.59
N GLU A 559 19.60 -18.22 0.82
CA GLU A 559 20.04 -19.52 1.34
C GLU A 559 21.51 -19.62 1.76
N PHE A 560 22.35 -18.60 1.57
CA PHE A 560 23.77 -18.71 1.94
C PHE A 560 24.05 -18.65 3.47
N SER A 561 23.02 -18.52 4.31
CA SER A 561 23.14 -18.60 5.77
C SER A 561 22.52 -19.86 6.39
N SER A 562 21.90 -20.74 5.58
CA SER A 562 21.15 -21.91 6.08
C SER A 562 21.80 -23.25 5.73
N GLN A 563 23.04 -23.44 6.19
CA GLN A 563 23.56 -24.80 6.43
C GLN A 563 24.30 -24.84 7.77
N ALA A 564 23.54 -24.89 8.86
CA ALA A 564 24.00 -25.49 10.11
C ALA A 564 22.81 -25.99 10.94
N SER A 565 22.90 -27.27 11.32
CA SER A 565 22.20 -28.00 12.39
C SER A 565 20.67 -28.17 12.32
N GLN A 566 20.29 -29.41 11.99
CA GLN A 566 19.08 -30.07 12.47
C GLN A 566 19.13 -30.19 14.00
N GLN A 567 18.21 -29.52 14.70
CA GLN A 567 17.65 -29.91 16.00
C GLN A 567 16.40 -29.05 16.25
N ASP A 568 15.30 -29.70 16.64
CA ASP A 568 13.92 -29.17 16.70
C ASP A 568 13.64 -28.05 17.74
N GLU A 569 14.65 -27.26 18.15
CA GLU A 569 14.46 -26.06 18.99
C GLU A 569 14.66 -24.72 18.23
N ASP A 570 15.25 -24.75 17.02
CA ASP A 570 15.73 -23.54 16.30
C ASP A 570 14.86 -23.03 15.13
N THR A 571 13.67 -23.61 14.85
CA THR A 571 12.70 -23.03 13.89
C THR A 571 12.25 -21.61 14.27
N ASN A 572 12.52 -21.22 15.51
CA ASN A 572 12.12 -19.96 16.12
C ASN A 572 12.99 -18.76 15.71
N ALA A 573 14.28 -18.98 15.43
CA ALA A 573 15.20 -17.90 15.05
C ALA A 573 14.91 -17.36 13.65
N ASN A 574 14.45 -18.23 12.74
CA ASN A 574 14.15 -17.93 11.34
C ASN A 574 12.87 -17.11 11.12
N THR A 575 12.25 -16.59 12.18
CA THR A 575 11.01 -15.79 12.11
C THR A 575 11.15 -14.41 12.76
N ASN A 576 12.29 -14.16 13.42
CA ASN A 576 12.55 -12.90 14.08
C ASN A 576 13.09 -11.87 13.08
N ILE A 577 12.76 -10.60 13.32
CA ILE A 577 13.38 -9.49 12.60
C ILE A 577 14.68 -9.15 13.34
N VAL A 578 15.78 -9.14 12.60
CA VAL A 578 17.14 -8.99 13.14
C VAL A 578 17.42 -7.53 13.47
N ASP A 579 17.09 -6.63 12.56
CA ASP A 579 17.29 -5.18 12.71
C ASP A 579 16.33 -4.40 11.81
N ALA A 580 16.35 -3.08 11.88
CA ALA A 580 15.68 -2.20 10.95
C ALA A 580 16.63 -1.12 10.42
N ASP A 581 16.56 -0.79 9.15
CA ASP A 581 17.36 0.28 8.53
C ASP A 581 16.48 1.45 8.10
N VAL A 582 16.95 2.68 8.32
CA VAL A 582 16.28 3.87 7.82
C VAL A 582 16.59 4.01 6.34
N ILE A 583 15.62 3.70 5.48
CA ILE A 583 15.77 3.78 4.02
C ILE A 583 15.35 5.13 3.45
N MET A 584 14.50 5.88 4.17
CA MET A 584 14.06 7.21 3.74
C MET A 584 13.78 8.12 4.92
N LYS A 585 14.18 9.39 4.79
CA LYS A 585 13.74 10.50 5.65
C LYS A 585 13.03 11.54 4.79
N ILE A 586 11.92 12.08 5.30
CA ILE A 586 11.08 13.04 4.59
C ILE A 586 10.97 14.32 5.43
N PRO A 587 12.01 15.17 5.48
CA PRO A 587 11.96 16.44 6.19
C PRO A 587 11.05 17.48 5.50
N GLU A 588 10.79 17.34 4.19
CA GLU A 588 10.11 18.34 3.37
C GLU A 588 8.63 18.54 3.75
N ILE A 589 8.01 17.52 4.36
CA ILE A 589 6.63 17.60 4.85
C ILE A 589 6.52 18.26 6.23
N GLY A 590 7.66 18.51 6.90
CA GLY A 590 7.73 19.04 8.25
C GLY A 590 7.68 17.97 9.35
N SER A 591 7.53 18.43 10.58
CA SER A 591 7.70 17.63 11.81
C SER A 591 6.44 17.55 12.68
N THR A 592 5.30 18.03 12.19
CA THR A 592 3.99 18.02 12.86
C THR A 592 2.97 17.19 12.08
N ILE A 593 3.33 15.95 11.76
CA ILE A 593 2.52 15.04 10.95
C ILE A 593 1.58 14.25 11.86
N TYR A 594 0.30 14.13 11.49
CA TYR A 594 -0.72 13.45 12.28
C TYR A 594 -1.22 12.14 11.69
N GLY A 595 -1.16 11.97 10.37
CA GLY A 595 -1.59 10.73 9.73
C GLY A 595 -0.85 10.49 8.42
N VAL A 596 -0.76 9.23 8.04
CA VAL A 596 -0.21 8.81 6.75
C VAL A 596 -1.04 7.71 6.11
N ASP A 597 -1.09 7.64 4.79
CA ASP A 597 -1.51 6.45 4.06
C ASP A 597 -0.58 6.18 2.87
N LEU A 598 -0.52 4.92 2.43
CA LEU A 598 0.42 4.46 1.42
C LEU A 598 -0.33 4.06 0.16
N SER A 599 0.20 4.44 -1.00
CA SER A 599 -0.36 4.01 -2.28
C SER A 599 -0.25 2.49 -2.42
N PRO A 600 -1.33 1.79 -2.81
CA PRO A 600 -1.26 0.35 -3.10
C PRO A 600 -0.33 0.06 -4.28
N ARG A 601 -0.12 1.03 -5.19
CA ARG A 601 0.82 0.98 -6.32
C ARG A 601 2.27 1.20 -5.90
N GLY A 602 2.50 1.80 -4.73
CA GLY A 602 3.83 2.13 -4.22
C GLY A 602 4.48 3.37 -4.80
N ASP A 603 3.78 4.11 -5.64
CA ASP A 603 4.25 5.33 -6.31
C ASP A 603 4.14 6.60 -5.44
N GLY A 604 3.50 6.51 -4.27
CA GLY A 604 3.43 7.63 -3.33
C GLY A 604 2.84 7.33 -1.96
N MET A 605 2.90 8.36 -1.12
CA MET A 605 2.50 8.37 0.28
C MET A 605 1.77 9.69 0.56
N VAL A 606 0.60 9.65 1.19
CA VAL A 606 -0.17 10.85 1.55
C VAL A 606 -0.08 11.12 3.04
N PHE A 607 0.12 12.36 3.40
CA PHE A 607 0.30 12.84 4.76
C PHE A 607 -0.71 13.93 5.11
N VAL A 608 -1.14 13.95 6.36
CA VAL A 608 -1.90 15.05 6.94
C VAL A 608 -1.10 15.64 8.09
N ASP A 609 -0.86 16.94 8.07
CA ASP A 609 -0.20 17.64 9.15
C ASP A 609 -1.19 18.30 10.14
N LYS A 610 -0.66 18.83 11.25
CA LYS A 610 -1.42 19.53 12.29
C LYS A 610 -2.23 20.71 11.76
N LEU A 611 -1.69 21.42 10.78
CA LEU A 611 -2.33 22.58 10.15
C LEU A 611 -3.38 22.18 9.12
N GLY A 612 -3.59 20.89 8.87
CA GLY A 612 -4.57 20.37 7.93
C GLY A 612 -4.10 20.44 6.48
N ARG A 613 -2.79 20.53 6.20
CA ARG A 613 -2.28 20.36 4.83
C ARG A 613 -2.29 18.88 4.47
N VAL A 614 -2.83 18.57 3.29
CA VAL A 614 -2.73 17.24 2.68
C VAL A 614 -1.55 17.25 1.73
N LEU A 615 -0.50 16.49 2.05
CA LEU A 615 0.78 16.45 1.32
C LEU A 615 0.95 15.08 0.67
N LEU A 616 1.33 15.06 -0.60
CA LEU A 616 1.68 13.84 -1.32
C LEU A 616 3.19 13.82 -1.56
N VAL A 617 3.83 12.76 -1.12
CA VAL A 617 5.21 12.44 -1.47
C VAL A 617 5.15 11.34 -2.51
N SER A 618 5.54 11.66 -3.74
CA SER A 618 5.73 10.66 -4.79
C SER A 618 7.16 10.19 -4.81
N THR A 619 7.34 8.88 -4.93
CA THR A 619 8.63 8.24 -5.07
C THR A 619 8.77 7.78 -6.51
N THR A 620 9.66 8.42 -7.27
CA THR A 620 9.91 8.04 -8.66
C THR A 620 10.92 6.89 -8.66
N GLY A 621 10.45 5.68 -8.95
CA GLY A 621 11.30 4.50 -9.00
C GLY A 621 10.48 3.21 -9.09
N THR A 622 10.38 2.67 -10.30
CA THR A 622 10.04 1.27 -10.61
C THR A 622 11.07 0.27 -10.04
N GLU A 623 12.15 0.74 -9.41
CA GLU A 623 13.15 -0.08 -8.70
C GLU A 623 12.71 -0.49 -7.28
N GLN A 624 11.46 -0.93 -7.13
CA GLN A 624 10.96 -1.51 -5.88
C GLN A 624 11.39 -2.96 -5.65
N LEU A 625 12.21 -3.52 -6.56
CA LEU A 625 12.70 -4.89 -6.48
C LEU A 625 14.17 -5.04 -6.03
N ASN A 626 14.95 -3.95 -5.92
CA ASN A 626 16.33 -4.02 -5.42
C ASN A 626 16.70 -2.82 -4.53
N MET A 627 16.01 -2.69 -3.39
CA MET A 627 16.46 -1.79 -2.31
C MET A 627 17.67 -2.38 -1.56
N ILE A 628 18.78 -2.60 -2.27
CA ILE A 628 20.08 -2.98 -1.69
C ILE A 628 21.13 -1.87 -1.86
N ASN A 629 20.97 -0.92 -2.79
CA ASN A 629 21.86 0.25 -2.87
C ASN A 629 21.24 1.40 -3.69
N LEU A 630 20.55 2.34 -3.05
CA LEU A 630 20.35 3.67 -3.67
C LEU A 630 20.45 4.78 -2.61
N SER A 631 21.47 5.60 -2.79
CA SER A 631 21.80 6.77 -1.98
C SER A 631 20.90 7.99 -2.24
N SER A 632 19.91 7.92 -3.14
CA SER A 632 18.81 8.89 -3.16
C SER A 632 17.62 8.38 -3.99
N VAL A 633 16.53 7.95 -3.34
CA VAL A 633 15.24 7.84 -4.01
C VAL A 633 14.80 9.25 -4.40
N ARG A 634 14.65 9.52 -5.70
CA ARG A 634 14.10 10.81 -6.17
C ARG A 634 12.66 10.91 -5.71
N LYS A 635 12.36 11.95 -4.97
CA LYS A 635 11.05 12.17 -4.36
C LYS A 635 10.56 13.57 -4.70
N SER A 636 9.31 13.67 -5.07
CA SER A 636 8.65 14.96 -5.30
C SER A 636 7.54 15.12 -4.27
N VAL A 637 7.46 16.31 -3.67
CA VAL A 637 6.50 16.64 -2.62
C VAL A 637 5.57 17.73 -3.12
N VAL A 638 4.28 17.46 -3.09
CA VAL A 638 3.23 18.40 -3.52
C VAL A 638 2.13 18.51 -2.47
N GLN A 639 1.47 19.67 -2.40
CA GLN A 639 0.28 19.86 -1.59
C GLN A 639 -0.99 19.59 -2.43
N LEU A 640 -1.79 18.64 -1.95
CA LEU A 640 -3.06 18.23 -2.54
C LEU A 640 -4.23 19.10 -2.11
N GLY A 641 -4.18 19.71 -0.94
CA GLY A 641 -5.29 20.52 -0.47
C GLY A 641 -5.17 20.84 1.00
N GLU A 642 -6.28 21.34 1.53
CA GLU A 642 -6.40 21.70 2.94
C GLU A 642 -7.69 21.12 3.50
N VAL A 643 -7.57 20.59 4.70
CA VAL A 643 -8.63 20.07 5.56
C VAL A 643 -8.63 20.88 6.87
N THR A 644 -9.67 20.74 7.69
CA THR A 644 -9.70 21.44 8.97
C THR A 644 -8.53 21.05 9.88
N PRO A 645 -7.78 22.02 10.44
CA PRO A 645 -6.71 21.75 11.41
C PRO A 645 -7.18 20.99 12.64
N ALA A 646 -6.28 20.19 13.20
CA ALA A 646 -6.53 19.42 14.42
C ALA A 646 -5.56 19.85 15.52
N LEU A 647 -6.01 19.80 16.77
CA LEU A 647 -5.13 20.09 17.92
C LEU A 647 -4.40 18.83 18.39
N ARG A 648 -4.97 17.65 18.08
CA ARG A 648 -4.44 16.33 18.45
C ARG A 648 -4.49 15.42 17.24
N SER A 649 -3.54 14.51 17.14
CA SER A 649 -3.50 13.46 16.11
C SER A 649 -4.82 12.67 15.99
N THR A 650 -5.50 12.39 17.10
CA THR A 650 -6.79 11.65 17.10
C THR A 650 -7.96 12.41 16.45
N GLU A 651 -7.85 13.74 16.35
CA GLU A 651 -8.87 14.61 15.73
C GLU A 651 -8.54 14.98 14.27
N ALA A 652 -7.42 14.48 13.75
CA ALA A 652 -6.96 14.76 12.40
C ALA A 652 -7.94 14.21 11.35
N ALA A 653 -7.87 14.80 10.16
CA ALA A 653 -8.60 14.27 9.01
C ALA A 653 -8.10 12.86 8.67
N SER A 654 -9.03 11.97 8.33
CA SER A 654 -8.67 10.65 7.81
C SER A 654 -8.42 10.76 6.31
N VAL A 655 -7.31 10.18 5.86
CA VAL A 655 -6.94 10.08 4.44
C VAL A 655 -6.73 8.64 4.05
N LYS A 656 -7.16 8.28 2.84
CA LYS A 656 -6.98 6.95 2.25
C LYS A 656 -6.78 7.02 0.75
N PHE A 657 -5.86 6.20 0.23
CA PHE A 657 -5.82 5.89 -1.19
C PHE A 657 -7.03 5.04 -1.59
N SER A 658 -7.51 5.22 -2.83
CA SER A 658 -8.39 4.23 -3.48
C SER A 658 -7.71 2.88 -3.59
N ALA A 659 -8.47 1.80 -3.71
CA ALA A 659 -7.95 0.44 -3.88
C ALA A 659 -6.95 0.33 -5.05
N HIS A 660 -7.16 1.11 -6.12
CA HIS A 660 -6.25 1.16 -7.28
C HIS A 660 -5.18 2.25 -7.22
N GLY A 661 -5.13 3.06 -6.15
CA GLY A 661 -4.16 4.15 -6.01
C GLY A 661 -4.40 5.41 -6.87
N GLY A 662 -5.33 5.39 -7.83
CA GLY A 662 -5.60 6.53 -8.72
C GLY A 662 -6.31 7.74 -8.07
N LYS A 663 -6.89 7.57 -6.87
CA LYS A 663 -7.61 8.62 -6.13
C LYS A 663 -7.17 8.64 -4.68
N ILE A 664 -7.28 9.80 -4.04
CA ILE A 664 -7.09 9.99 -2.60
C ILE A 664 -8.35 10.61 -2.02
N PHE A 665 -8.88 9.97 -0.98
CA PHE A 665 -10.04 10.45 -0.23
C PHE A 665 -9.58 11.07 1.08
N ALA A 666 -10.14 12.23 1.42
CA ALA A 666 -9.91 12.89 2.69
C ALA A 666 -11.23 13.30 3.33
N VAL A 667 -11.37 13.07 4.63
CA VAL A 667 -12.54 13.53 5.40
C VAL A 667 -12.08 14.21 6.68
N ASP A 668 -12.60 15.41 6.93
CA ASP A 668 -12.19 16.22 8.07
C ASP A 668 -13.20 16.24 9.21
N ARG A 669 -12.79 16.81 10.34
CA ARG A 669 -13.61 16.93 11.55
C ARG A 669 -14.79 17.89 11.42
N LYS A 670 -14.94 18.65 10.33
CA LYS A 670 -16.15 19.45 10.04
C LYS A 670 -17.11 18.71 9.11
N GLY A 671 -16.77 17.50 8.67
CA GLY A 671 -17.56 16.75 7.70
C GLY A 671 -17.33 17.21 6.25
N LEU A 672 -16.18 17.82 5.96
CA LEU A 672 -15.76 18.09 4.60
C LEU A 672 -15.12 16.83 4.01
N PHE A 673 -15.76 16.25 3.00
CA PHE A 673 -15.24 15.12 2.23
C PHE A 673 -14.65 15.62 0.91
N GLN A 674 -13.38 15.32 0.66
CA GLN A 674 -12.64 15.72 -0.54
C GLN A 674 -12.14 14.49 -1.28
N VAL A 675 -12.19 14.54 -2.60
CA VAL A 675 -11.62 13.52 -3.50
C VAL A 675 -10.59 14.21 -4.37
N PHE A 676 -9.34 13.76 -4.28
CA PHE A 676 -8.24 14.15 -5.14
C PHE A 676 -8.06 13.05 -6.20
N ASP A 677 -8.43 13.36 -7.43
CA ASP A 677 -8.55 12.39 -8.51
C ASP A 677 -7.48 12.66 -9.58
N PHE A 678 -6.59 11.69 -9.79
CA PHE A 678 -5.52 11.75 -10.78
C PHE A 678 -5.92 11.09 -12.11
N THR A 679 -7.07 10.41 -12.19
CA THR A 679 -7.50 9.62 -13.36
C THR A 679 -8.58 10.30 -14.20
N LYS A 680 -9.16 11.40 -13.70
CA LYS A 680 -10.34 12.04 -14.31
C LYS A 680 -10.10 12.76 -15.65
N GLY A 681 -8.86 13.15 -15.95
CA GLY A 681 -8.53 13.85 -17.19
C GLY A 681 -7.14 14.46 -17.16
N ILE A 682 -6.76 15.11 -18.26
CA ILE A 682 -5.43 15.68 -18.52
C ILE A 682 -5.50 17.21 -18.42
N PRO A 683 -4.43 17.88 -17.94
CA PRO A 683 -4.35 19.33 -17.91
C PRO A 683 -4.51 19.94 -19.31
N GLY A 684 -5.29 21.00 -19.44
CA GLY A 684 -5.51 21.71 -20.70
C GLY A 684 -6.66 21.17 -21.55
N GLU A 685 -6.90 19.86 -21.54
CA GLU A 685 -8.02 19.23 -22.26
C GLU A 685 -9.31 19.20 -21.43
N HIS A 686 -9.19 18.82 -20.15
CA HIS A 686 -10.34 18.64 -19.28
C HIS A 686 -10.47 19.78 -18.25
N PRO A 687 -11.61 20.50 -18.21
CA PRO A 687 -11.82 21.54 -17.23
C PRO A 687 -11.87 20.95 -15.81
N GLY A 688 -11.15 21.60 -14.89
CA GLY A 688 -11.11 21.19 -13.48
C GLY A 688 -9.89 20.34 -13.09
N VAL A 689 -8.98 20.03 -14.00
CA VAL A 689 -7.68 19.44 -13.68
C VAL A 689 -6.69 20.58 -13.39
N PHE A 690 -6.25 20.69 -12.14
CA PHE A 690 -5.41 21.79 -11.68
C PHE A 690 -4.03 21.30 -11.23
N LYS A 691 -3.02 22.15 -11.42
CA LYS A 691 -1.66 21.89 -10.95
C LYS A 691 -1.59 21.98 -9.43
N CYS A 692 -0.90 21.02 -8.82
CA CYS A 692 -0.62 20.96 -7.40
C CYS A 692 0.39 22.04 -7.01
N LYS A 693 0.31 22.53 -5.76
CA LYS A 693 1.36 23.38 -5.21
C LYS A 693 2.59 22.52 -4.93
N ILE A 694 3.67 22.78 -5.65
CA ILE A 694 4.94 22.05 -5.51
C ILE A 694 5.67 22.56 -4.26
N ILE A 695 6.09 21.64 -3.39
CA ILE A 695 6.88 21.94 -2.19
C ILE A 695 8.36 21.64 -2.45
N SER A 696 8.65 20.48 -3.07
CA SER A 696 10.01 20.04 -3.39
C SER A 696 9.97 19.06 -4.57
N VAL A 697 11.02 19.01 -5.37
CA VAL A 697 11.19 18.08 -6.51
C VAL A 697 12.59 17.49 -6.47
#